data_AF-A0A0U5FPU3-F1
#
_entry.id   AF-A0A0U5FPU3-F1
#
_cell.length_a   1.000
_cell.length_b   1.000
_cell.length_c   1.000
_cell.angle_alpha   90.00
_cell.angle_beta   90.00
_cell.angle_gamma   90.00
#
_symmetry.space_group_name_H-M   'P 1'
#
loop_
_entity.id
_entity.type
_entity.pdbx_description
1 polymer ?
#
loop_
_entity_poly.entity_id
_entity_poly.type
_entity_poly.pdbx_seq_one_letter_code
_entity_poly.pdbx_strand_id
1 'polypeptide(L)'
;MGVEFDWWLNEGSGGTMLKADGNHYCDMTGDGVDDYIWVSSEGDIQIFRNIMDPPNWGQHGWYYIKDWPRKQIRIADIDGDGICDIIYLDRYSDVDDWYKTEYMGPGSSSFKFTSQGPLKEMGLCNERDGVGLFDLAVRFADLNGDRKADRLCIDPDGRTFAWVSTPGSGYVDMGQVKKPEGKDRANLRFVDVNGDGMADMIWLDKFGGKSQVWYNEKMEPAPNTASSMTWRPGGDAYLQSARGECIHYANLRGTGRADMIDVDPRTNKATAWYSTPCDGGYGLSGTDDGEIRDPGLPVKDIPDGPQDPDPPQEQVPFPSFPRFIALGDSYSAGVGSGDPIIDAYDIRGECHKYEGAYSHQLWKQELPLQNQQFDFISCAGARAINMFAGGKKQHSYLNGTQVELMKTVPGNEYGWATLSLGGNDLGFGGIAIYCLYVAEPLNVCGKRLAEAWRLLEGDDSEFERAMRSAYLQILETATTPQFTLIVTGYARFFNEEADHCITKSLNPLIRYPKLTRDIRSQLNNLVLKVNNVLKKLVEEINKDNETRHPRKYIRFYDIDGNFNGHRICDHDTEDWNDEHWFFTPIRNLDPRPDEPNVPPQNPGSNYDHELKRRSKGGNYFWEDLYPVDYSICPPEDTWGELDNELGDECALMRAMDPGRASYPTNLEPRSWDAAKRWKSRMMHPKWTGHGAIKDGIAAQWKNNWGRHAATYKK
;
A
#
# COMPACT_ATOMS: atom_id res chain seq x y z
N MET A 1 11.19 -7.63 45.16
CA MET A 1 11.37 -8.36 43.90
C MET A 1 12.10 -7.41 42.96
N GLY A 2 13.37 -7.68 42.69
CA GLY A 2 14.11 -6.92 41.68
C GLY A 2 13.68 -7.43 40.31
N VAL A 3 13.14 -6.54 39.48
CA VAL A 3 12.91 -6.83 38.06
C VAL A 3 14.21 -6.47 37.35
N GLU A 4 14.85 -7.48 36.77
CA GLU A 4 16.02 -7.31 35.93
C GLU A 4 15.54 -6.90 34.53
N PHE A 5 16.11 -5.82 34.00
CA PHE A 5 15.78 -5.29 32.68
C PHE A 5 16.98 -5.47 31.76
N ASP A 6 16.84 -6.38 30.80
CA ASP A 6 17.77 -6.48 29.69
C ASP A 6 17.33 -5.52 28.57
N TRP A 7 18.21 -4.59 28.23
CA TRP A 7 18.04 -3.66 27.12
C TRP A 7 19.01 -4.03 26.01
N TRP A 8 18.49 -4.06 24.78
CA TRP A 8 19.26 -4.44 23.59
C TRP A 8 19.36 -3.23 22.67
N LEU A 9 20.58 -2.81 22.39
CA LEU A 9 20.92 -1.77 21.43
C LEU A 9 21.00 -2.42 20.02
N ASN A 10 20.19 -1.94 19.07
CA ASN A 10 20.34 -2.37 17.68
C ASN A 10 21.50 -1.59 17.04
N GLU A 11 22.64 -2.26 16.88
CA GLU A 11 23.88 -1.71 16.32
C GLU A 11 23.91 -1.68 14.78
N GLY A 12 22.77 -1.90 14.10
CA GLY A 12 22.68 -1.80 12.64
C GLY A 12 22.98 -3.08 11.86
N SER A 13 22.60 -4.25 12.40
CA SER A 13 22.58 -5.51 11.64
C SER A 13 21.26 -6.27 11.85
N GLY A 14 20.64 -6.73 10.76
CA GLY A 14 19.36 -7.46 10.76
C GLY A 14 18.58 -7.29 9.44
N GLY A 15 17.88 -8.34 8.98
CA GLY A 15 17.15 -8.34 7.69
C GLY A 15 15.82 -7.55 7.71
N THR A 16 15.29 -7.23 6.53
CA THR A 16 13.95 -6.60 6.31
C THR A 16 12.79 -7.55 6.60
N MET A 17 13.08 -8.82 6.85
CA MET A 17 12.13 -9.89 7.13
C MET A 17 12.44 -10.47 8.52
N LEU A 18 11.41 -10.90 9.23
CA LEU A 18 11.56 -11.61 10.48
C LEU A 18 11.96 -13.06 10.19
N LYS A 19 12.70 -13.68 11.11
CA LYS A 19 13.22 -15.04 10.91
C LYS A 19 12.09 -16.05 10.72
N ALA A 20 10.92 -15.83 11.32
CA ALA A 20 9.78 -16.74 11.17
C ALA A 20 8.92 -16.50 9.92
N ASP A 21 9.13 -15.41 9.16
CA ASP A 21 8.28 -15.10 8.00
C ASP A 21 8.37 -16.18 6.90
N GLY A 22 9.42 -17.01 6.96
CA GLY A 22 9.65 -18.13 6.06
C GLY A 22 8.97 -19.43 6.46
N ASN A 23 8.25 -19.50 7.58
CA ASN A 23 7.78 -20.77 8.13
C ASN A 23 6.57 -21.33 7.38
N HIS A 24 6.73 -22.54 6.87
CA HIS A 24 5.70 -23.38 6.30
C HIS A 24 5.77 -24.79 6.93
N TYR A 25 4.65 -25.50 6.89
CA TYR A 25 4.53 -26.87 7.38
C TYR A 25 3.77 -27.70 6.36
N CYS A 26 4.31 -28.87 6.03
CA CYS A 26 3.73 -29.83 5.09
C CYS A 26 4.52 -31.14 5.15
N ASP A 27 3.90 -32.28 4.91
CA ASP A 27 4.60 -33.56 4.80
C ASP A 27 5.42 -33.60 3.50
N MET A 28 6.74 -33.42 3.59
CA MET A 28 7.64 -33.47 2.44
C MET A 28 8.19 -34.88 2.21
N THR A 29 7.95 -35.83 3.13
CA THR A 29 8.56 -37.17 3.08
C THR A 29 7.56 -38.33 2.90
N GLY A 30 6.27 -38.05 3.01
CA GLY A 30 5.17 -39.00 2.91
C GLY A 30 5.05 -39.93 4.12
N ASP A 31 5.58 -39.53 5.29
CA ASP A 31 5.52 -40.32 6.52
C ASP A 31 4.32 -39.98 7.43
N GLY A 32 3.44 -39.09 6.96
CA GLY A 32 2.17 -38.72 7.58
C GLY A 32 2.32 -37.70 8.72
N VAL A 33 3.50 -37.10 8.87
CA VAL A 33 3.76 -35.99 9.78
C VAL A 33 4.26 -34.78 9.02
N ASP A 34 3.82 -33.58 9.42
CA ASP A 34 4.26 -32.37 8.74
C ASP A 34 5.73 -32.07 9.08
N ASP A 35 6.51 -31.79 8.04
CA ASP A 35 7.87 -31.27 8.11
C ASP A 35 7.86 -29.76 8.27
N TYR A 36 9.00 -29.21 8.70
CA TYR A 36 9.19 -27.77 8.77
C TYR A 36 9.96 -27.29 7.53
N ILE A 37 9.37 -26.35 6.80
CA ILE A 37 9.96 -25.76 5.62
C ILE A 37 10.22 -24.28 5.91
N TRP A 38 11.43 -23.81 5.64
CA TRP A 38 11.78 -22.40 5.71
C TRP A 38 12.05 -21.83 4.32
N VAL A 39 11.33 -20.78 3.94
CA VAL A 39 11.45 -20.13 2.64
C VAL A 39 12.05 -18.72 2.82
N SER A 40 13.16 -18.43 2.13
CA SER A 40 13.78 -17.09 2.13
C SER A 40 12.89 -16.07 1.41
N SER A 41 13.15 -14.78 1.57
CA SER A 41 12.42 -13.73 0.82
C SER A 41 12.49 -13.92 -0.69
N GLU A 42 13.61 -14.45 -1.16
CA GLU A 42 13.98 -14.71 -2.55
C GLU A 42 13.47 -16.08 -3.05
N GLY A 43 12.88 -16.90 -2.17
CA GLY A 43 12.30 -18.19 -2.53
C GLY A 43 13.21 -19.41 -2.34
N ASP A 44 14.40 -19.24 -1.74
CA ASP A 44 15.25 -20.38 -1.39
C ASP A 44 14.57 -21.21 -0.29
N ILE A 45 14.54 -22.53 -0.49
CA ILE A 45 13.82 -23.44 0.39
C ILE A 45 14.82 -24.26 1.20
N GLN A 46 14.66 -24.27 2.52
CA GLN A 46 15.32 -25.19 3.42
C GLN A 46 14.28 -26.11 4.07
N ILE A 47 14.55 -27.42 4.04
CA ILE A 47 13.62 -28.43 4.58
C ILE A 47 14.22 -29.04 5.85
N PHE A 48 13.39 -29.20 6.86
CA PHE A 48 13.71 -29.81 8.14
C PHE A 48 12.70 -30.92 8.39
N ARG A 49 13.15 -32.16 8.24
CA ARG A 49 12.32 -33.34 8.43
C ARG A 49 11.90 -33.49 9.89
N ASN A 50 10.63 -33.75 10.13
CA ASN A 50 10.11 -34.08 11.44
C ASN A 50 10.53 -35.51 11.84
N ILE A 51 11.45 -35.60 12.80
CA ILE A 51 11.94 -36.88 13.33
C ILE A 51 11.26 -37.26 14.66
N MET A 52 10.17 -36.59 15.03
CA MET A 52 9.38 -36.81 16.24
C MET A 52 10.13 -36.59 17.57
N ASP A 53 11.29 -35.95 17.54
CA ASP A 53 12.18 -35.71 18.69
C ASP A 53 12.44 -34.21 18.93
N PRO A 54 11.43 -33.41 19.33
CA PRO A 54 11.62 -31.97 19.56
C PRO A 54 12.65 -31.71 20.68
N PRO A 55 13.54 -30.71 20.53
CA PRO A 55 13.54 -29.68 19.48
C PRO A 55 14.34 -30.07 18.22
N ASN A 56 14.79 -31.32 18.10
CA ASN A 56 15.65 -31.78 17.01
C ASN A 56 14.84 -32.05 15.74
N TRP A 57 15.40 -31.63 14.60
CA TRP A 57 14.86 -31.88 13.27
C TRP A 57 15.91 -32.55 12.39
N GLY A 58 15.47 -33.40 11.46
CA GLY A 58 16.33 -33.94 10.41
C GLY A 58 16.67 -32.86 9.40
N GLN A 59 17.85 -32.26 9.50
CA GLN A 59 18.22 -31.14 8.63
C GLN A 59 18.54 -31.59 7.20
N HIS A 60 17.87 -31.00 6.21
CA HIS A 60 18.21 -31.14 4.80
C HIS A 60 18.86 -29.85 4.25
N GLY A 61 19.41 -29.97 3.02
CA GLY A 61 20.13 -28.89 2.36
C GLY A 61 19.24 -27.71 1.93
N TRP A 62 19.88 -26.69 1.35
CA TRP A 62 19.20 -25.61 0.66
C TRP A 62 18.86 -26.03 -0.76
N TYR A 63 17.67 -25.67 -1.21
CA TYR A 63 17.18 -25.90 -2.56
C TYR A 63 16.82 -24.58 -3.21
N TYR A 64 17.44 -24.35 -4.36
CA TYR A 64 17.08 -23.26 -5.26
C TYR A 64 16.30 -23.86 -6.44
N ILE A 65 15.01 -23.53 -6.53
CA ILE A 65 14.15 -23.97 -7.63
C ILE A 65 14.19 -22.94 -8.75
N LYS A 66 13.85 -21.69 -8.41
CA LYS A 66 13.78 -20.53 -9.31
C LYS A 66 13.75 -19.25 -8.47
N ASP A 67 13.99 -18.10 -9.09
CA ASP A 67 13.93 -16.77 -8.45
C ASP A 67 12.47 -16.32 -8.28
N TRP A 68 11.84 -16.84 -7.23
CA TRP A 68 10.41 -16.67 -6.94
C TRP A 68 10.21 -16.05 -5.57
N PRO A 69 9.58 -14.86 -5.47
CA PRO A 69 9.31 -14.26 -4.17
C PRO A 69 8.50 -15.21 -3.28
N ARG A 70 8.90 -15.37 -2.02
CA ARG A 70 8.23 -16.26 -1.04
C ARG A 70 6.71 -16.21 -1.08
N LYS A 71 6.17 -14.99 -1.16
CA LYS A 71 4.73 -14.75 -1.14
C LYS A 71 3.98 -15.37 -2.32
N GLN A 72 4.67 -15.72 -3.40
CA GLN A 72 4.09 -16.40 -4.56
C GLN A 72 4.21 -17.92 -4.49
N ILE A 73 4.87 -18.45 -3.45
CA ILE A 73 5.04 -19.88 -3.23
C ILE A 73 3.90 -20.40 -2.36
N ARG A 74 3.35 -21.55 -2.73
CA ARG A 74 2.47 -22.39 -1.92
C ARG A 74 3.07 -23.78 -1.84
N ILE A 75 2.76 -24.50 -0.76
CA ILE A 75 3.25 -25.85 -0.51
C ILE A 75 2.03 -26.70 -0.17
N ALA A 76 1.74 -27.71 -0.98
CA ALA A 76 0.61 -28.62 -0.82
C ALA A 76 0.78 -29.85 -1.71
N ASP A 77 0.22 -30.99 -1.31
CA ASP A 77 0.18 -32.20 -2.15
C ASP A 77 -0.86 -32.03 -3.28
N ILE A 78 -0.38 -31.70 -4.48
CA ILE A 78 -1.26 -31.36 -5.61
C ILE A 78 -1.48 -32.53 -6.56
N ASP A 79 -0.67 -33.59 -6.45
CA ASP A 79 -0.78 -34.80 -7.28
C ASP A 79 -1.26 -36.05 -6.54
N GLY A 80 -1.40 -35.96 -5.22
CA GLY A 80 -2.00 -36.96 -4.33
C GLY A 80 -1.06 -38.11 -4.00
N ASP A 81 0.26 -37.93 -4.10
CA ASP A 81 1.23 -38.98 -3.78
C ASP A 81 1.62 -39.03 -2.28
N GLY A 82 1.05 -38.14 -1.46
CA GLY A 82 1.30 -38.01 -0.03
C GLY A 82 2.50 -37.13 0.29
N ILE A 83 3.17 -36.54 -0.70
CA ILE A 83 4.28 -35.61 -0.54
C ILE A 83 3.86 -34.23 -1.04
N CYS A 84 4.14 -33.19 -0.26
CA CYS A 84 3.82 -31.84 -0.68
C CYS A 84 4.73 -31.32 -1.81
N ASP A 85 4.09 -30.64 -2.76
CA ASP A 85 4.72 -30.04 -3.93
C ASP A 85 4.92 -28.53 -3.76
N ILE A 86 5.81 -27.97 -4.59
CA ILE A 86 6.06 -26.52 -4.61
C ILE A 86 5.28 -25.90 -5.77
N ILE A 87 4.40 -24.98 -5.43
CA ILE A 87 3.49 -24.31 -6.37
C ILE A 87 3.85 -22.83 -6.42
N TYR A 88 3.98 -22.28 -7.62
CA TYR A 88 4.18 -20.86 -7.88
C TYR A 88 2.95 -20.26 -8.55
N LEU A 89 2.49 -19.13 -8.01
CA LEU A 89 1.36 -18.39 -8.53
C LEU A 89 1.84 -17.03 -9.07
N ASP A 90 1.71 -16.81 -10.37
CA ASP A 90 1.98 -15.50 -10.97
C ASP A 90 0.86 -14.51 -10.64
N ARG A 91 1.23 -13.30 -10.22
CA ARG A 91 0.30 -12.25 -9.77
C ARG A 91 -0.21 -11.38 -10.91
N TYR A 92 0.30 -11.58 -12.12
CA TYR A 92 0.01 -10.75 -13.29
C TYR A 92 -0.38 -11.56 -14.53
N SER A 93 -0.32 -12.89 -14.46
CA SER A 93 -0.69 -13.78 -15.54
C SER A 93 -1.40 -15.01 -14.98
N ASP A 94 -2.17 -15.67 -15.84
CA ASP A 94 -2.85 -16.94 -15.53
C ASP A 94 -1.88 -18.15 -15.51
N VAL A 95 -0.59 -17.89 -15.30
CA VAL A 95 0.47 -18.91 -15.34
C VAL A 95 0.85 -19.30 -13.91
N ASP A 96 0.15 -20.31 -13.41
CA ASP A 96 0.52 -21.01 -12.20
C ASP A 96 1.45 -22.18 -12.57
N ASP A 97 2.68 -22.24 -12.09
CA ASP A 97 3.62 -23.35 -12.33
C ASP A 97 3.72 -24.23 -11.08
N TRP A 98 3.96 -25.54 -11.23
CA TRP A 98 4.25 -26.39 -10.08
C TRP A 98 5.40 -27.38 -10.33
N TYR A 99 6.03 -27.78 -9.24
CA TYR A 99 7.19 -28.66 -9.21
C TYR A 99 6.90 -29.84 -8.29
N LYS A 100 6.90 -31.03 -8.90
CA LYS A 100 6.74 -32.29 -8.18
C LYS A 100 7.93 -32.51 -7.26
N THR A 101 7.68 -32.78 -5.99
CA THR A 101 8.69 -33.13 -5.00
C THR A 101 8.89 -34.65 -4.97
N GLU A 102 10.14 -35.12 -4.98
CA GLU A 102 10.49 -36.52 -4.76
C GLU A 102 11.47 -36.61 -3.58
N TYR A 103 11.09 -37.34 -2.53
CA TYR A 103 11.98 -37.66 -1.42
C TYR A 103 12.84 -38.89 -1.73
N MET A 104 14.17 -38.76 -1.68
CA MET A 104 15.11 -39.83 -2.03
C MET A 104 15.32 -40.87 -0.91
N GLY A 105 14.46 -40.84 0.11
CA GLY A 105 14.42 -41.79 1.22
C GLY A 105 15.28 -41.41 2.44
N PRO A 106 15.09 -42.11 3.57
CA PRO A 106 15.63 -41.74 4.89
C PRO A 106 17.16 -41.75 5.01
N GLY A 107 17.88 -42.36 4.06
CA GLY A 107 19.35 -42.34 3.99
C GLY A 107 19.93 -41.27 3.08
N SER A 108 19.08 -40.51 2.37
CA SER A 108 19.48 -39.42 1.49
C SER A 108 19.23 -38.07 2.16
N SER A 109 20.16 -37.14 2.00
CA SER A 109 19.97 -35.74 2.42
C SER A 109 19.32 -34.87 1.34
N SER A 110 18.81 -35.47 0.25
CA SER A 110 18.30 -34.73 -0.91
C SER A 110 16.83 -34.97 -1.25
N PHE A 111 16.16 -33.87 -1.62
CA PHE A 111 14.92 -33.84 -2.37
C PHE A 111 15.22 -33.55 -3.83
N LYS A 112 14.34 -34.00 -4.73
CA LYS A 112 14.37 -33.67 -6.15
C LYS A 112 13.09 -32.93 -6.53
N PHE A 113 13.22 -31.83 -7.26
CA PHE A 113 12.10 -31.02 -7.73
C PHE A 113 12.03 -31.08 -9.24
N THR A 114 10.92 -31.58 -9.79
CA THR A 114 10.74 -31.73 -11.24
C THR A 114 9.60 -30.84 -11.71
N SER A 115 9.89 -29.84 -12.55
CA SER A 115 8.87 -28.97 -13.14
C SER A 115 7.84 -29.77 -13.91
N GLN A 116 6.56 -29.55 -13.61
CA GLN A 116 5.43 -30.15 -14.31
C GLN A 116 4.76 -29.17 -15.28
N GLY A 117 5.23 -27.92 -15.30
CA GLY A 117 4.64 -26.83 -16.07
C GLY A 117 3.37 -26.28 -15.40
N PRO A 118 2.45 -25.72 -16.18
CA PRO A 118 1.34 -24.99 -15.61
C PRO A 118 0.31 -25.89 -14.92
N LEU A 119 -0.29 -25.42 -13.83
CA LEU A 119 -1.47 -26.03 -13.20
C LEU A 119 -2.66 -25.93 -14.16
N LYS A 120 -2.86 -26.99 -14.93
CA LYS A 120 -4.02 -27.13 -15.82
C LYS A 120 -5.24 -27.55 -15.01
N GLU A 121 -6.43 -27.22 -15.51
CA GLU A 121 -7.73 -27.71 -15.01
C GLU A 121 -8.22 -27.08 -13.70
N MET A 122 -7.45 -26.18 -13.07
CA MET A 122 -7.89 -25.39 -11.94
C MET A 122 -8.28 -23.99 -12.41
N GLY A 123 -9.56 -23.62 -12.36
CA GLY A 123 -10.03 -22.32 -12.88
C GLY A 123 -9.34 -21.10 -12.25
N LEU A 124 -9.53 -19.94 -12.87
CA LEU A 124 -8.83 -18.71 -12.50
C LEU A 124 -9.42 -18.08 -11.23
N CYS A 125 -8.53 -17.65 -10.33
CA CYS A 125 -8.91 -16.82 -9.20
C CYS A 125 -8.81 -15.34 -9.59
N ASN A 126 -9.94 -14.63 -9.61
CA ASN A 126 -9.99 -13.22 -9.98
C ASN A 126 -9.48 -12.28 -8.87
N GLU A 127 -9.24 -12.83 -7.68
CA GLU A 127 -8.72 -12.11 -6.53
C GLU A 127 -7.18 -12.07 -6.52
N ARG A 128 -6.63 -10.96 -6.01
CA ARG A 128 -5.17 -10.77 -5.90
C ARG A 128 -4.73 -10.76 -4.45
N ASP A 129 -3.56 -11.32 -4.16
CA ASP A 129 -2.93 -11.23 -2.83
C ASP A 129 -2.83 -9.76 -2.39
N GLY A 130 -3.16 -9.47 -1.13
CA GLY A 130 -3.04 -8.10 -0.59
C GLY A 130 -1.61 -7.77 -0.17
N VAL A 131 -1.39 -6.83 0.75
CA VAL A 131 -0.02 -6.38 1.11
C VAL A 131 0.63 -7.30 2.16
N GLY A 132 -0.11 -7.65 3.22
CA GLY A 132 0.41 -8.44 4.34
C GLY A 132 0.89 -9.84 3.92
N LEU A 133 1.89 -10.38 4.60
CA LEU A 133 2.51 -11.67 4.25
C LEU A 133 1.48 -12.80 4.07
N PHE A 134 0.46 -12.84 4.93
CA PHE A 134 -0.57 -13.88 4.94
C PHE A 134 -1.86 -13.50 4.18
N ASP A 135 -1.92 -12.30 3.59
CA ASP A 135 -3.03 -11.85 2.75
C ASP A 135 -2.93 -12.49 1.36
N LEU A 136 -3.33 -13.75 1.29
CA LEU A 136 -3.21 -14.63 0.13
C LEU A 136 -4.61 -14.92 -0.43
N ALA A 137 -4.83 -14.59 -1.70
CA ALA A 137 -6.07 -14.84 -2.41
C ALA A 137 -6.24 -16.32 -2.75
N VAL A 138 -5.14 -16.99 -3.09
CA VAL A 138 -5.16 -18.44 -3.39
C VAL A 138 -4.50 -19.23 -2.26
N ARG A 139 -5.20 -20.27 -1.79
CA ARG A 139 -4.70 -21.27 -0.85
C ARG A 139 -5.03 -22.67 -1.34
N PHE A 140 -4.35 -23.67 -0.78
CA PHE A 140 -4.56 -25.08 -1.09
C PHE A 140 -4.89 -25.83 0.19
N ALA A 141 -5.94 -26.67 0.16
CA ALA A 141 -6.34 -27.53 1.28
C ALA A 141 -7.27 -28.63 0.78
N ASP A 142 -7.22 -29.82 1.38
CA ASP A 142 -8.11 -30.94 1.05
C ASP A 142 -9.50 -30.72 1.68
N LEU A 143 -10.51 -30.33 0.90
CA LEU A 143 -11.87 -30.09 1.38
C LEU A 143 -12.74 -31.36 1.39
N ASN A 144 -12.35 -32.42 0.67
CA ASN A 144 -13.21 -33.58 0.45
C ASN A 144 -12.66 -34.89 1.07
N GLY A 145 -11.48 -34.84 1.68
CA GLY A 145 -10.80 -35.96 2.33
C GLY A 145 -10.15 -36.95 1.36
N ASP A 146 -9.91 -36.57 0.09
CA ASP A 146 -9.25 -37.42 -0.90
C ASP A 146 -7.71 -37.41 -0.80
N ARG A 147 -7.17 -36.64 0.14
CA ARG A 147 -5.74 -36.38 0.43
C ARG A 147 -5.02 -35.56 -0.63
N LYS A 148 -5.75 -35.02 -1.61
CA LYS A 148 -5.21 -34.13 -2.62
C LYS A 148 -5.70 -32.71 -2.37
N ALA A 149 -4.82 -31.74 -2.52
CA ALA A 149 -5.16 -30.38 -2.17
C ALA A 149 -6.08 -29.72 -3.19
N ASP A 150 -7.17 -29.13 -2.72
CA ASP A 150 -8.09 -28.36 -3.54
C ASP A 150 -7.63 -26.91 -3.65
N ARG A 151 -7.88 -26.28 -4.81
CA ARG A 151 -7.56 -24.86 -5.02
C ARG A 151 -8.68 -24.00 -4.46
N LEU A 152 -8.34 -23.14 -3.52
CA LEU A 152 -9.24 -22.17 -2.92
C LEU A 152 -8.95 -20.76 -3.45
N CYS A 153 -9.98 -20.05 -3.91
CA CYS A 153 -9.93 -18.62 -4.21
C CYS A 153 -10.76 -17.87 -3.16
N ILE A 154 -10.11 -16.95 -2.43
CA ILE A 154 -10.64 -16.34 -1.22
C ILE A 154 -10.68 -14.82 -1.39
N ASP A 155 -11.89 -14.29 -1.30
CA ASP A 155 -12.15 -12.86 -1.31
C ASP A 155 -11.66 -12.21 0.00
N PRO A 156 -11.43 -10.88 0.02
CA PRO A 156 -10.95 -10.19 1.22
C PRO A 156 -11.83 -10.40 2.47
N ASP A 157 -13.13 -10.62 2.31
CA ASP A 157 -14.11 -10.84 3.39
C ASP A 157 -14.26 -12.31 3.83
N GLY A 158 -13.44 -13.20 3.26
CA GLY A 158 -13.40 -14.63 3.57
C GLY A 158 -14.39 -15.48 2.78
N ARG A 159 -15.16 -14.90 1.84
CA ARG A 159 -15.92 -15.71 0.87
C ARG A 159 -14.95 -16.58 0.08
N THR A 160 -15.23 -17.88 0.00
CA THR A 160 -14.32 -18.85 -0.63
C THR A 160 -15.02 -19.60 -1.76
N PHE A 161 -14.36 -19.61 -2.92
CA PHE A 161 -14.66 -20.46 -4.06
C PHE A 161 -13.62 -21.57 -4.15
N ALA A 162 -13.98 -22.74 -4.69
CA ALA A 162 -13.02 -23.84 -4.80
C ALA A 162 -13.16 -24.67 -6.08
N TRP A 163 -12.02 -25.16 -6.54
CA TRP A 163 -11.90 -26.23 -7.51
C TRP A 163 -11.42 -27.48 -6.79
N VAL A 164 -12.30 -28.48 -6.73
CA VAL A 164 -12.13 -29.68 -5.90
C VAL A 164 -11.66 -30.85 -6.74
N SER A 165 -10.61 -31.54 -6.30
CA SER A 165 -10.08 -32.76 -6.91
C SER A 165 -11.17 -33.82 -6.89
N THR A 166 -11.48 -34.39 -8.06
CA THR A 166 -12.48 -35.46 -8.19
C THR A 166 -11.85 -36.64 -8.92
N PRO A 167 -11.81 -37.84 -8.29
CA PRO A 167 -11.26 -39.03 -8.92
C PRO A 167 -11.84 -39.30 -10.30
N GLY A 168 -10.96 -39.40 -11.31
CA GLY A 168 -11.32 -39.65 -12.71
C GLY A 168 -11.90 -38.45 -13.48
N SER A 169 -12.19 -37.32 -12.83
CA SER A 169 -12.78 -36.12 -13.46
C SER A 169 -11.89 -34.87 -13.39
N GLY A 170 -10.71 -34.96 -12.77
CA GLY A 170 -9.83 -33.81 -12.58
C GLY A 170 -10.38 -32.86 -11.53
N TYR A 171 -10.05 -31.57 -11.64
CA TYR A 171 -10.57 -30.54 -10.75
C TYR A 171 -11.94 -30.03 -11.23
N VAL A 172 -12.93 -30.03 -10.33
CA VAL A 172 -14.30 -29.59 -10.61
C VAL A 172 -14.58 -28.27 -9.89
N ASP A 173 -15.08 -27.28 -10.63
CA ASP A 173 -15.54 -26.01 -10.05
C ASP A 173 -16.80 -26.23 -9.20
N MET A 174 -16.67 -26.01 -7.90
CA MET A 174 -17.76 -26.14 -6.92
C MET A 174 -18.45 -24.80 -6.60
N GLY A 175 -18.05 -23.73 -7.29
CA GLY A 175 -18.52 -22.37 -7.03
C GLY A 175 -18.20 -21.93 -5.60
N GLN A 176 -19.14 -21.22 -4.97
CA GLN A 176 -18.96 -20.68 -3.61
C GLN A 176 -19.10 -21.79 -2.54
N VAL A 177 -18.00 -22.41 -2.17
CA VAL A 177 -17.94 -23.45 -1.11
C VAL A 177 -18.15 -22.89 0.28
N LYS A 178 -17.80 -21.62 0.52
CA LYS A 178 -17.98 -20.95 1.82
C LYS A 178 -18.46 -19.52 1.66
N LYS A 179 -19.56 -19.18 2.33
CA LYS A 179 -20.07 -17.80 2.43
C LYS A 179 -19.14 -16.96 3.34
N PRO A 180 -19.09 -15.64 3.18
CA PRO A 180 -18.30 -14.79 4.06
C PRO A 180 -18.86 -14.81 5.50
N GLU A 181 -17.97 -14.72 6.47
CA GLU A 181 -18.29 -14.62 7.91
C GLU A 181 -17.84 -13.27 8.49
N GLY A 182 -17.54 -12.30 7.61
CA GLY A 182 -16.96 -10.99 8.00
C GLY A 182 -15.56 -11.13 8.58
N LYS A 183 -14.79 -12.10 8.07
CA LYS A 183 -13.46 -12.46 8.55
C LYS A 183 -12.44 -12.21 7.46
N ASP A 184 -11.39 -11.47 7.79
CA ASP A 184 -10.36 -11.15 6.80
C ASP A 184 -9.59 -12.42 6.39
N ARG A 185 -9.31 -12.54 5.09
CA ARG A 185 -8.60 -13.72 4.57
C ARG A 185 -7.14 -13.84 5.05
N ALA A 186 -6.53 -12.74 5.51
CA ALA A 186 -5.13 -12.75 5.95
C ALA A 186 -4.95 -13.62 7.21
N ASN A 187 -5.97 -13.68 8.05
CA ASN A 187 -5.98 -14.51 9.25
C ASN A 187 -6.80 -15.81 9.12
N LEU A 188 -7.21 -16.17 7.90
CA LEU A 188 -7.80 -17.49 7.63
C LEU A 188 -6.71 -18.55 7.42
N ARG A 189 -6.96 -19.75 7.92
CA ARG A 189 -6.23 -20.99 7.59
C ARG A 189 -7.25 -22.08 7.30
N PHE A 190 -6.83 -23.07 6.52
CA PHE A 190 -7.61 -24.26 6.21
C PHE A 190 -6.79 -25.46 6.67
N VAL A 191 -7.23 -26.12 7.74
CA VAL A 191 -6.51 -27.21 8.41
C VAL A 191 -7.52 -28.15 9.06
N ASP A 192 -7.21 -29.43 9.16
CA ASP A 192 -8.07 -30.40 9.84
C ASP A 192 -7.98 -30.22 11.37
N VAL A 193 -8.96 -29.52 11.95
CA VAL A 193 -9.00 -29.24 13.40
C VAL A 193 -9.55 -30.44 14.17
N ASN A 194 -10.47 -31.18 13.55
CA ASN A 194 -11.26 -32.20 14.23
C ASN A 194 -10.75 -33.66 14.00
N GLY A 195 -9.85 -33.85 13.04
CA GLY A 195 -9.20 -35.10 12.68
C GLY A 195 -10.04 -36.01 11.76
N ASP A 196 -11.01 -35.46 11.01
CA ASP A 196 -11.87 -36.24 10.09
C ASP A 196 -11.27 -36.41 8.69
N GLY A 197 -10.10 -35.84 8.45
CA GLY A 197 -9.39 -35.88 7.18
C GLY A 197 -9.80 -34.77 6.21
N MET A 198 -10.76 -33.92 6.56
CA MET A 198 -11.16 -32.76 5.76
C MET A 198 -10.63 -31.47 6.39
N ALA A 199 -10.24 -30.51 5.56
CA ALA A 199 -9.81 -29.21 6.04
C ALA A 199 -11.00 -28.40 6.58
N ASP A 200 -10.88 -27.99 7.85
CA ASP A 200 -11.75 -27.04 8.50
C ASP A 200 -11.25 -25.61 8.25
N MET A 201 -12.14 -24.62 8.39
CA MET A 201 -11.77 -23.21 8.28
C MET A 201 -11.55 -22.64 9.68
N ILE A 202 -10.38 -22.05 9.92
CA ILE A 202 -10.06 -21.35 11.17
C ILE A 202 -9.68 -19.91 10.86
N TRP A 203 -10.29 -18.97 11.58
CA TRP A 203 -9.89 -17.57 11.60
C TRP A 203 -9.21 -17.25 12.92
N LEU A 204 -8.14 -16.46 12.88
CA LEU A 204 -7.42 -16.01 14.07
C LEU A 204 -7.60 -14.51 14.25
N ASP A 205 -7.88 -14.09 15.47
CA ASP A 205 -7.81 -12.66 15.77
C ASP A 205 -6.38 -12.16 15.57
N LYS A 206 -6.24 -11.10 14.78
CA LYS A 206 -4.94 -10.53 14.43
C LYS A 206 -4.09 -10.15 15.65
N PHE A 207 -4.71 -9.72 16.74
CA PHE A 207 -4.01 -9.13 17.88
C PHE A 207 -3.84 -10.10 19.04
N GLY A 208 -4.86 -10.88 19.33
CA GLY A 208 -4.89 -11.83 20.44
C GLY A 208 -4.79 -13.29 20.02
N GLY A 209 -4.88 -13.62 18.74
CA GLY A 209 -4.84 -15.00 18.24
C GLY A 209 -6.05 -15.84 18.63
N LYS A 210 -7.13 -15.20 19.09
CA LYS A 210 -8.38 -15.89 19.41
C LYS A 210 -8.89 -16.61 18.17
N SER A 211 -9.00 -17.93 18.22
CA SER A 211 -9.47 -18.75 17.10
C SER A 211 -10.99 -18.76 17.01
N GLN A 212 -11.53 -18.74 15.79
CA GLN A 212 -12.91 -19.13 15.49
C GLN A 212 -12.89 -20.18 14.39
N VAL A 213 -13.50 -21.33 14.65
CA VAL A 213 -13.49 -22.49 13.75
C VAL A 213 -14.87 -22.72 13.13
N TRP A 214 -14.87 -23.14 11.87
CA TRP A 214 -16.01 -23.71 11.17
C TRP A 214 -15.61 -25.10 10.67
N TYR A 215 -16.30 -26.11 11.18
CA TYR A 215 -16.05 -27.50 10.80
C TYR A 215 -16.67 -27.80 9.45
N ASN A 216 -15.88 -28.35 8.53
CA ASN A 216 -16.36 -28.86 7.26
C ASN A 216 -17.01 -30.23 7.53
N GLU A 217 -18.31 -30.37 7.28
CA GLU A 217 -19.00 -31.64 7.60
C GLU A 217 -19.26 -32.49 6.36
N LYS A 218 -19.64 -31.85 5.24
CA LYS A 218 -20.09 -32.54 4.03
C LYS A 218 -19.91 -31.66 2.78
N MET A 219 -19.56 -32.33 1.68
CA MET A 219 -19.55 -31.78 0.30
C MET A 219 -20.97 -31.58 -0.29
N GLU A 220 -21.92 -31.16 0.53
CA GLU A 220 -23.31 -30.89 0.14
C GLU A 220 -23.83 -29.66 0.88
N PRO A 221 -24.70 -28.83 0.26
CA PRO A 221 -25.22 -27.64 0.92
C PRO A 221 -26.20 -28.00 2.04
N ALA A 222 -26.02 -27.38 3.21
CA ALA A 222 -27.03 -27.45 4.25
C ALA A 222 -28.29 -26.65 3.85
N PRO A 223 -29.49 -27.01 4.34
CA PRO A 223 -30.72 -26.30 4.02
C PRO A 223 -30.64 -24.80 4.35
N ASN A 224 -31.11 -23.94 3.43
CA ASN A 224 -31.12 -22.47 3.58
C ASN A 224 -29.74 -21.82 3.77
N THR A 225 -28.67 -22.46 3.29
CA THR A 225 -27.32 -21.87 3.28
C THR A 225 -26.94 -21.37 1.89
N ALA A 226 -26.09 -20.35 1.84
CA ALA A 226 -25.53 -19.82 0.59
C ALA A 226 -24.21 -20.52 0.18
N SER A 227 -23.83 -21.61 0.85
CA SER A 227 -22.59 -22.35 0.60
C SER A 227 -22.91 -23.66 -0.11
N SER A 228 -22.09 -24.08 -1.07
CA SER A 228 -22.24 -25.37 -1.74
C SER A 228 -21.82 -26.56 -0.85
N MET A 229 -21.23 -26.29 0.32
CA MET A 229 -20.83 -27.27 1.34
C MET A 229 -21.44 -26.94 2.71
N THR A 230 -21.49 -27.95 3.59
CA THR A 230 -21.99 -27.81 4.96
C THR A 230 -20.88 -27.43 5.92
N TRP A 231 -21.03 -26.29 6.57
CA TRP A 231 -20.11 -25.78 7.58
C TRP A 231 -20.81 -25.61 8.92
N ARG A 232 -20.33 -26.28 9.97
CA ARG A 232 -20.84 -26.13 11.34
C ARG A 232 -19.94 -25.18 12.14
N PRO A 233 -20.49 -24.09 12.71
CA PRO A 233 -19.73 -23.23 13.62
C PRO A 233 -19.21 -24.03 14.82
N GLY A 234 -17.89 -24.00 15.03
CA GLY A 234 -17.19 -24.68 16.12
C GLY A 234 -16.85 -23.77 17.30
N GLY A 235 -16.75 -22.46 17.08
CA GLY A 235 -16.36 -21.51 18.12
C GLY A 235 -14.84 -21.54 18.39
N ASP A 236 -14.46 -21.35 19.64
CA ASP A 236 -13.06 -21.26 20.06
C ASP A 236 -12.50 -22.68 20.29
N ALA A 237 -11.68 -23.19 19.36
CA ALA A 237 -11.08 -24.53 19.47
C ALA A 237 -9.68 -24.53 20.11
N TYR A 238 -8.95 -23.41 19.98
CA TYR A 238 -7.60 -23.23 20.53
C TYR A 238 -7.57 -22.04 21.49
N LEU A 239 -6.72 -22.14 22.52
CA LEU A 239 -6.46 -21.03 23.44
C LEU A 239 -5.54 -20.02 22.76
N GLN A 240 -5.82 -18.74 22.97
CA GLN A 240 -4.95 -17.65 22.53
C GLN A 240 -3.57 -17.72 23.21
N SER A 241 -2.50 -17.75 22.41
CA SER A 241 -1.11 -17.70 22.92
C SER A 241 -0.32 -16.48 22.42
N ALA A 242 -0.52 -16.09 21.15
CA ALA A 242 0.14 -14.96 20.50
C ALA A 242 -0.79 -14.31 19.46
N ARG A 243 -0.26 -13.38 18.66
CA ARG A 243 -0.97 -12.79 17.52
C ARG A 243 -1.27 -13.85 16.47
N GLY A 244 -2.38 -13.74 15.75
CA GLY A 244 -2.77 -14.72 14.73
C GLY A 244 -1.70 -14.96 13.65
N GLU A 245 -0.90 -13.95 13.33
CA GLU A 245 0.24 -14.03 12.39
C GLU A 245 1.42 -14.88 12.90
N CYS A 246 1.52 -15.12 14.21
CA CYS A 246 2.56 -15.91 14.86
C CYS A 246 2.13 -17.37 15.11
N ILE A 247 0.86 -17.68 14.84
CA ILE A 247 0.28 -19.00 15.11
C ILE A 247 0.16 -19.78 13.81
N HIS A 248 0.77 -20.96 13.80
CA HIS A 248 0.68 -21.94 12.73
C HIS A 248 -0.03 -23.20 13.21
N TYR A 249 -0.53 -23.98 12.26
CA TYR A 249 -1.21 -25.24 12.51
C TYR A 249 -0.61 -26.29 11.59
N ALA A 250 -0.22 -27.43 12.16
CA ALA A 250 0.40 -28.54 11.43
C ALA A 250 0.14 -29.86 12.16
N ASN A 251 0.16 -30.98 11.45
CA ASN A 251 0.06 -32.33 12.02
C ASN A 251 1.46 -32.83 12.43
N LEU A 252 2.00 -32.32 13.55
CA LEU A 252 3.37 -32.63 13.98
C LEU A 252 3.50 -34.03 14.60
N ARG A 253 2.39 -34.65 15.01
CA ARG A 253 2.38 -35.97 15.67
C ARG A 253 1.72 -37.09 14.88
N GLY A 254 1.25 -36.82 13.67
CA GLY A 254 0.63 -37.83 12.82
C GLY A 254 -0.74 -38.27 13.32
N THR A 255 -1.42 -37.42 14.10
CA THR A 255 -2.75 -37.71 14.64
C THR A 255 -3.86 -37.42 13.63
N GLY A 256 -3.53 -36.71 12.55
CA GLY A 256 -4.49 -36.13 11.60
C GLY A 256 -5.07 -34.80 12.08
N ARG A 257 -4.92 -34.45 13.37
CA ARG A 257 -5.38 -33.17 13.91
C ARG A 257 -4.28 -32.11 13.83
N ALA A 258 -4.70 -30.87 13.59
CA ALA A 258 -3.86 -29.70 13.65
C ALA A 258 -3.35 -29.46 15.08
N ASP A 259 -2.04 -29.54 15.26
CA ASP A 259 -1.30 -29.07 16.42
C ASP A 259 -1.08 -27.56 16.31
N MET A 260 -1.17 -26.84 17.42
CA MET A 260 -0.96 -25.38 17.43
C MET A 260 0.52 -25.07 17.66
N ILE A 261 1.08 -24.16 16.88
CA ILE A 261 2.49 -23.75 16.95
C ILE A 261 2.56 -22.23 17.08
N ASP A 262 3.07 -21.74 18.20
CA ASP A 262 3.33 -20.31 18.45
C ASP A 262 4.80 -20.02 18.21
N VAL A 263 5.09 -19.05 17.34
CA VAL A 263 6.44 -18.71 16.93
C VAL A 263 6.79 -17.28 17.32
N ASP A 264 7.88 -17.07 18.07
CA ASP A 264 8.48 -15.74 18.21
C ASP A 264 9.09 -15.35 16.86
N PRO A 265 8.57 -14.30 16.19
CA PRO A 265 8.94 -14.05 14.81
C PRO A 265 10.39 -13.58 14.66
N ARG A 266 10.99 -12.99 15.70
CA ARG A 266 12.36 -12.46 15.67
C ARG A 266 13.39 -13.57 15.84
N THR A 267 13.10 -14.56 16.68
CA THR A 267 14.06 -15.62 17.00
C THR A 267 13.79 -16.91 16.24
N ASN A 268 12.59 -17.04 15.66
CA ASN A 268 12.06 -18.27 15.08
C ASN A 268 12.04 -19.45 16.08
N LYS A 269 11.91 -19.15 17.37
CA LYS A 269 11.68 -20.16 18.41
C LYS A 269 10.19 -20.44 18.48
N ALA A 270 9.84 -21.71 18.39
CA ALA A 270 8.45 -22.17 18.41
C ALA A 270 8.12 -22.92 19.71
N THR A 271 6.90 -22.75 20.19
CA THR A 271 6.27 -23.60 21.21
C THR A 271 5.10 -24.32 20.55
N ALA A 272 5.03 -25.64 20.68
CA ALA A 272 3.97 -26.45 20.09
C ALA A 272 3.08 -27.07 21.18
N TRP A 273 1.76 -27.06 20.94
CA TRP A 273 0.78 -27.78 21.72
C TRP A 273 0.19 -28.88 20.85
N TYR A 274 0.39 -30.12 21.30
CA TYR A 274 -0.05 -31.30 20.56
C TYR A 274 -1.51 -31.62 20.84
N SER A 275 -2.33 -31.62 19.79
CA SER A 275 -3.73 -32.01 19.77
C SER A 275 -3.83 -33.52 19.89
N THR A 276 -3.68 -34.02 21.11
CA THR A 276 -3.76 -35.45 21.39
C THR A 276 -5.23 -35.87 21.40
N PRO A 277 -5.64 -36.93 20.67
CA PRO A 277 -6.95 -37.51 20.87
C PRO A 277 -7.10 -37.90 22.34
N CYS A 278 -8.15 -37.44 23.02
CA CYS A 278 -8.57 -38.09 24.25
C CYS A 278 -9.05 -39.48 23.83
N ASP A 279 -8.43 -40.55 24.32
CA ASP A 279 -8.83 -41.92 24.01
C ASP A 279 -10.28 -42.17 24.48
N GLY A 280 -11.25 -41.90 23.60
CA GLY A 280 -12.68 -42.04 23.84
C GLY A 280 -13.47 -41.41 22.70
N GLY A 281 -13.89 -42.22 21.73
CA GLY A 281 -14.41 -41.81 20.43
C GLY A 281 -15.58 -40.82 20.40
N TYR A 282 -15.64 -40.11 19.27
CA TYR A 282 -16.67 -39.22 18.74
C TYR A 282 -18.02 -39.12 19.50
N GLY A 283 -18.32 -37.91 19.98
CA GLY A 283 -19.68 -37.48 20.30
C GLY A 283 -19.76 -36.61 21.56
N LEU A 284 -20.05 -35.32 21.38
CA LEU A 284 -20.83 -34.44 22.29
C LEU A 284 -20.95 -34.87 23.78
N SER A 285 -19.85 -34.91 24.56
CA SER A 285 -19.86 -34.76 26.03
C SER A 285 -18.47 -35.04 26.63
N GLY A 286 -17.61 -34.03 26.70
CA GLY A 286 -16.49 -34.02 27.64
C GLY A 286 -16.93 -33.36 28.94
N THR A 287 -17.73 -34.06 29.75
CA THR A 287 -18.08 -33.62 31.10
C THR A 287 -16.89 -33.90 32.04
N ASP A 288 -15.99 -32.92 32.19
CA ASP A 288 -15.16 -32.76 33.41
C ASP A 288 -15.73 -31.64 34.29
N ASP A 289 -17.04 -31.62 34.43
CA ASP A 289 -17.74 -30.94 35.50
C ASP A 289 -17.98 -31.91 36.66
N GLY A 290 -16.87 -32.31 37.30
CA GLY A 290 -16.93 -32.65 38.73
C GLY A 290 -17.40 -31.45 39.55
N GLU A 291 -17.96 -31.67 40.75
CA GLU A 291 -18.46 -30.60 41.63
C GLU A 291 -17.43 -29.46 41.76
N ILE A 292 -17.86 -28.25 41.41
CA ILE A 292 -17.08 -27.01 41.60
C ILE A 292 -16.76 -26.86 43.08
N ARG A 293 -15.50 -27.08 43.45
CA ARG A 293 -14.95 -26.75 44.78
C ARG A 293 -14.08 -25.50 44.68
N ASP A 294 -14.50 -24.47 45.40
CA ASP A 294 -13.77 -23.21 45.57
C ASP A 294 -12.38 -23.47 46.19
N PRO A 295 -11.27 -23.09 45.51
CA PRO A 295 -9.91 -23.30 46.01
C PRO A 295 -9.48 -22.28 47.09
N GLY A 296 -10.35 -21.37 47.52
CA GLY A 296 -10.09 -20.50 48.68
C GLY A 296 -8.96 -19.48 48.45
N LEU A 297 -8.89 -18.90 47.25
CA LEU A 297 -7.92 -17.83 46.97
C LEU A 297 -8.40 -16.49 47.55
N PRO A 298 -7.51 -15.68 48.15
CA PRO A 298 -7.90 -14.41 48.76
C PRO A 298 -8.33 -13.37 47.71
N VAL A 299 -9.53 -12.83 47.89
CA VAL A 299 -10.05 -11.68 47.13
C VAL A 299 -9.33 -10.41 47.60
N LYS A 300 -8.84 -9.61 46.65
CA LYS A 300 -8.17 -8.34 46.92
C LYS A 300 -9.18 -7.18 46.79
N ASP A 301 -9.47 -6.51 47.90
CA ASP A 301 -10.27 -5.29 47.91
C ASP A 301 -9.50 -4.12 47.27
N ILE A 302 -10.15 -3.40 46.35
CA ILE A 302 -9.66 -2.14 45.79
C ILE A 302 -10.56 -1.02 46.34
N PRO A 303 -10.05 -0.10 47.18
CA PRO A 303 -10.84 1.04 47.66
C PRO A 303 -10.87 2.17 46.61
N ASP A 304 -12.04 2.79 46.45
CA ASP A 304 -12.24 4.02 45.66
C ASP A 304 -11.45 5.18 46.28
N GLY A 305 -10.62 5.85 45.47
CA GLY A 305 -9.77 6.98 45.86
C GLY A 305 -10.30 8.34 45.38
N PRO A 306 -9.97 9.44 46.08
CA PRO A 306 -10.74 10.70 46.11
C PRO A 306 -10.49 11.65 44.92
N GLN A 307 -11.49 12.50 44.64
CA GLN A 307 -11.39 13.67 43.75
C GLN A 307 -10.77 14.86 44.52
N ASP A 308 -9.77 15.51 43.93
CA ASP A 308 -9.22 16.81 44.40
C ASP A 308 -8.60 17.60 43.21
N PRO A 309 -8.41 18.93 43.32
CA PRO A 309 -8.71 19.89 42.26
C PRO A 309 -7.47 20.34 41.46
N ASP A 310 -7.72 20.94 40.29
CA ASP A 310 -6.71 21.33 39.29
C ASP A 310 -5.64 22.34 39.78
N PRO A 311 -4.33 22.08 39.55
CA PRO A 311 -3.26 23.06 39.66
C PRO A 311 -2.74 23.54 38.27
N PRO A 312 -1.98 24.65 38.23
CA PRO A 312 -1.95 25.57 37.09
C PRO A 312 -1.02 25.16 35.94
N GLN A 313 -1.35 25.66 34.74
CA GLN A 313 -0.72 25.37 33.46
C GLN A 313 0.72 25.90 33.33
N GLU A 314 1.64 25.03 32.92
CA GLU A 314 3.01 25.39 32.52
C GLU A 314 3.26 24.97 31.05
N GLN A 315 3.85 25.86 30.26
CA GLN A 315 4.06 25.72 28.82
C GLN A 315 5.24 24.78 28.49
N VAL A 316 5.03 23.75 27.66
CA VAL A 316 6.07 22.77 27.26
C VAL A 316 6.58 23.02 25.83
N PRO A 317 7.90 22.99 25.56
CA PRO A 317 8.49 23.33 24.26
C PRO A 317 8.51 22.15 23.25
N PHE A 318 8.72 22.49 21.98
CA PHE A 318 8.66 21.65 20.76
C PHE A 318 9.57 20.38 20.77
N PRO A 319 9.27 19.34 19.95
CA PRO A 319 10.11 18.14 19.84
C PRO A 319 11.47 18.42 19.19
N SER A 320 12.52 17.85 19.78
CA SER A 320 13.94 18.17 19.55
C SER A 320 14.64 17.31 18.49
N PHE A 321 13.95 16.91 17.41
CA PHE A 321 14.59 16.09 16.37
C PHE A 321 15.44 16.95 15.43
N PRO A 322 16.68 16.56 15.08
CA PRO A 322 17.57 17.36 14.23
C PRO A 322 17.27 17.27 12.73
N ARG A 323 16.27 16.50 12.26
CA ARG A 323 15.94 16.36 10.82
C ARG A 323 14.44 16.38 10.52
N PHE A 324 14.14 16.90 9.34
CA PHE A 324 12.81 16.95 8.75
C PHE A 324 12.81 16.29 7.36
N ILE A 325 11.84 15.42 7.11
CA ILE A 325 11.70 14.68 5.85
C ILE A 325 10.46 15.17 5.09
N ALA A 326 10.62 15.50 3.81
CA ALA A 326 9.50 15.83 2.93
C ALA A 326 9.32 14.77 1.85
N LEU A 327 8.18 14.08 1.87
CA LEU A 327 7.75 13.08 0.90
C LEU A 327 6.60 13.62 0.04
N GLY A 328 6.33 12.97 -1.08
CA GLY A 328 5.12 13.16 -1.86
C GLY A 328 5.34 13.53 -3.32
N ASP A 329 4.26 14.03 -3.91
CA ASP A 329 4.11 14.38 -5.31
C ASP A 329 4.57 15.82 -5.61
N SER A 330 4.13 16.34 -6.75
CA SER A 330 4.45 17.67 -7.25
C SER A 330 3.96 18.83 -6.36
N TYR A 331 2.94 18.62 -5.53
CA TYR A 331 2.52 19.61 -4.53
C TYR A 331 3.52 19.68 -3.37
N SER A 332 4.12 18.55 -2.99
CA SER A 332 5.19 18.54 -1.97
C SER A 332 6.53 19.04 -2.53
N ALA A 333 6.81 18.76 -3.82
CA ALA A 333 7.99 19.26 -4.52
C ALA A 333 7.91 20.75 -4.90
N GLY A 334 6.71 21.33 -4.91
CA GLY A 334 6.46 22.75 -5.20
C GLY A 334 6.70 23.14 -6.65
N VAL A 335 6.31 22.28 -7.60
CA VAL A 335 6.65 22.42 -9.02
C VAL A 335 6.36 23.84 -9.53
N GLY A 336 7.44 24.55 -9.89
CA GLY A 336 7.38 25.88 -10.49
C GLY A 336 7.37 27.06 -9.53
N SER A 337 7.37 26.83 -8.21
CA SER A 337 7.38 27.87 -7.18
C SER A 337 8.79 28.17 -6.69
N GLY A 338 9.36 29.31 -7.05
CA GLY A 338 10.73 29.68 -6.70
C GLY A 338 11.78 29.11 -7.64
N ASP A 339 13.02 29.02 -7.14
CA ASP A 339 14.15 28.49 -7.89
C ASP A 339 14.23 26.96 -7.75
N PRO A 340 14.66 26.23 -8.79
CA PRO A 340 14.76 24.77 -8.73
C PRO A 340 15.89 24.33 -7.79
N ILE A 341 15.68 23.21 -7.11
CA ILE A 341 16.62 22.58 -6.18
C ILE A 341 17.10 21.27 -6.79
N ILE A 342 18.42 21.11 -6.84
CA ILE A 342 19.12 19.85 -7.11
C ILE A 342 19.85 19.46 -5.83
N ASP A 343 19.72 18.21 -5.41
CA ASP A 343 20.32 17.72 -4.16
C ASP A 343 20.81 16.28 -4.30
N ALA A 344 21.25 15.69 -3.19
CA ALA A 344 21.80 14.33 -3.17
C ALA A 344 20.76 13.24 -3.51
N TYR A 345 19.46 13.51 -3.33
CA TYR A 345 18.38 12.58 -3.65
C TYR A 345 17.95 12.68 -5.12
N ASP A 346 18.12 13.85 -5.74
CA ASP A 346 17.84 14.11 -7.14
C ASP A 346 18.96 14.92 -7.79
N ILE A 347 20.02 14.22 -8.19
CA ILE A 347 21.20 14.82 -8.82
C ILE A 347 20.93 15.32 -10.25
N ARG A 348 19.81 14.93 -10.86
CA ARG A 348 19.45 15.31 -12.25
C ARG A 348 18.41 16.43 -12.29
N GLY A 349 17.77 16.76 -11.17
CA GLY A 349 16.70 17.74 -11.08
C GLY A 349 15.39 17.28 -11.74
N GLU A 350 15.20 15.97 -11.98
CA GLU A 350 14.00 15.46 -12.67
C GLU A 350 12.81 15.29 -11.73
N CYS A 351 13.02 15.32 -10.39
CA CYS A 351 11.94 15.36 -9.42
C CYS A 351 11.29 16.73 -9.29
N HIS A 352 11.83 17.76 -9.96
CA HIS A 352 11.24 19.10 -10.05
C HIS A 352 10.94 19.72 -8.66
N LYS A 353 11.93 19.69 -7.78
CA LYS A 353 11.89 20.33 -6.46
C LYS A 353 12.20 21.81 -6.56
N TYR A 354 11.51 22.64 -5.78
CA TYR A 354 11.72 24.09 -5.81
C TYR A 354 11.74 24.72 -4.41
N GLU A 355 12.38 25.88 -4.31
CA GLU A 355 12.53 26.63 -3.06
C GLU A 355 11.20 27.13 -2.48
N GLY A 356 10.21 27.38 -3.33
CA GLY A 356 8.89 27.83 -2.93
C GLY A 356 7.97 26.70 -2.47
N ALA A 357 8.41 25.43 -2.49
CA ALA A 357 7.61 24.32 -1.98
C ALA A 357 7.24 24.53 -0.51
N TYR A 358 6.03 24.15 -0.10
CA TYR A 358 5.59 24.35 1.29
C TYR A 358 6.50 23.62 2.28
N SER A 359 7.02 22.45 1.88
CA SER A 359 7.96 21.63 2.65
C SER A 359 9.28 22.36 2.85
N HIS A 360 9.87 22.89 1.78
CA HIS A 360 11.11 23.65 1.85
C HIS A 360 10.94 24.98 2.59
N GLN A 361 9.81 25.69 2.39
CA GLN A 361 9.50 26.90 3.17
C GLN A 361 9.31 26.58 4.66
N LEU A 362 8.73 25.42 5.00
CA LEU A 362 8.53 24.99 6.40
C LEU A 362 9.85 24.74 7.08
N TRP A 363 10.78 24.10 6.38
CA TRP A 363 12.17 23.93 6.84
C TRP A 363 12.89 25.27 7.04
N LYS A 364 12.75 26.23 6.10
CA LYS A 364 13.42 27.53 6.18
C LYS A 364 12.83 28.51 7.21
N GLN A 365 11.60 28.29 7.72
CA GLN A 365 10.94 29.22 8.65
C GLN A 365 11.44 29.06 10.11
N GLU A 366 11.67 30.17 10.82
CA GLU A 366 12.21 30.17 12.19
C GLU A 366 11.29 29.56 13.27
N LEU A 367 11.95 28.83 14.19
CA LEU A 367 11.57 28.26 15.48
C LEU A 367 10.50 27.15 15.53
N PRO A 368 10.88 25.88 15.79
CA PRO A 368 12.20 25.34 16.21
C PRO A 368 12.99 24.62 15.08
N LEU A 369 12.56 24.70 13.81
CA LEU A 369 13.18 23.90 12.73
C LEU A 369 14.50 24.46 12.19
N GLN A 370 14.85 25.69 12.59
CA GLN A 370 16.17 26.25 12.27
C GLN A 370 17.28 25.37 12.85
N ASN A 371 18.22 25.00 11.98
CA ASN A 371 19.32 24.05 12.21
C ASN A 371 18.97 22.56 12.09
N GLN A 372 17.75 22.20 11.67
CA GLN A 372 17.48 20.82 11.26
C GLN A 372 18.06 20.54 9.87
N GLN A 373 18.60 19.35 9.63
CA GLN A 373 18.90 18.91 8.25
C GLN A 373 17.58 18.57 7.55
N PHE A 374 17.54 18.79 6.25
CA PHE A 374 16.34 18.62 5.46
C PHE A 374 16.54 17.57 4.38
N ASP A 375 15.69 16.55 4.39
CA ASP A 375 15.71 15.47 3.43
C ASP A 375 14.54 15.65 2.46
N PHE A 376 14.83 16.32 1.34
CA PHE A 376 13.83 16.67 0.33
C PHE A 376 13.63 15.53 -0.68
N ILE A 377 12.89 14.51 -0.27
CA ILE A 377 12.69 13.24 -1.01
C ILE A 377 11.51 13.30 -2.00
N SER A 378 10.65 14.31 -1.86
CA SER A 378 9.48 14.53 -2.71
C SER A 378 9.84 14.55 -4.19
N CYS A 379 8.98 14.01 -5.03
CA CYS A 379 9.23 13.88 -6.46
C CYS A 379 7.96 14.08 -7.28
N ALA A 380 8.00 15.00 -8.24
CA ALA A 380 6.87 15.26 -9.13
C ALA A 380 6.46 14.00 -9.89
N GLY A 381 5.15 13.81 -10.07
CA GLY A 381 4.59 12.62 -10.72
C GLY A 381 4.46 11.39 -9.82
N ALA A 382 4.92 11.44 -8.56
CA ALA A 382 4.80 10.33 -7.63
C ALA A 382 3.34 9.92 -7.36
N ARG A 383 3.14 8.60 -7.36
CA ARG A 383 1.91 7.87 -7.04
C ARG A 383 2.13 7.00 -5.80
N ALA A 384 1.08 6.35 -5.29
CA ALA A 384 1.16 5.41 -4.18
C ALA A 384 2.25 4.34 -4.37
N ILE A 385 2.37 3.80 -5.59
CA ILE A 385 3.36 2.76 -5.92
C ILE A 385 4.81 3.21 -5.73
N ASN A 386 5.08 4.52 -5.79
CA ASN A 386 6.40 5.08 -5.56
C ASN A 386 6.75 5.24 -4.07
N MET A 387 5.84 4.83 -3.18
CA MET A 387 6.05 4.76 -1.73
C MET A 387 6.34 3.34 -1.24
N PHE A 388 6.50 2.34 -2.12
CA PHE A 388 6.71 0.94 -1.71
C PHE A 388 8.18 0.52 -1.72
N ALA A 389 8.62 -0.21 -0.70
CA ALA A 389 9.95 -0.81 -0.71
C ALA A 389 10.01 -1.92 -1.78
N GLY A 390 11.04 -1.94 -2.63
CA GLY A 390 11.11 -2.79 -3.82
C GLY A 390 10.11 -2.41 -4.93
N GLY A 391 9.40 -1.29 -4.78
CA GLY A 391 8.43 -0.79 -5.74
C GLY A 391 9.07 -0.05 -6.92
N LYS A 392 8.22 0.48 -7.82
CA LYS A 392 8.68 1.25 -8.97
C LYS A 392 9.21 2.60 -8.51
N LYS A 393 10.49 2.87 -8.75
CA LYS A 393 11.09 4.19 -8.55
C LYS A 393 10.46 5.20 -9.50
N GLN A 394 10.39 6.47 -9.09
CA GLN A 394 9.77 7.50 -9.93
C GLN A 394 10.56 7.73 -11.23
N HIS A 395 11.90 7.70 -11.13
CA HIS A 395 12.79 7.72 -12.27
C HIS A 395 13.86 6.64 -12.10
N SER A 396 14.31 6.08 -13.22
CA SER A 396 15.30 5.00 -13.25
C SER A 396 16.65 5.39 -12.63
N TYR A 397 17.02 6.67 -12.67
CA TYR A 397 18.26 7.17 -12.08
C TYR A 397 18.19 7.33 -10.55
N LEU A 398 17.00 7.29 -9.95
CA LEU A 398 16.87 7.43 -8.50
C LEU A 398 17.41 6.18 -7.81
N ASN A 399 18.02 6.38 -6.65
CA ASN A 399 18.58 5.29 -5.85
C ASN A 399 17.52 4.45 -5.14
N GLY A 400 16.26 4.88 -5.12
CA GLY A 400 15.16 4.11 -4.52
C GLY A 400 13.79 4.72 -4.77
N THR A 401 12.75 4.05 -4.28
CA THR A 401 11.45 4.66 -4.00
C THR A 401 11.57 5.66 -2.84
N GLN A 402 10.56 6.49 -2.61
CA GLN A 402 10.67 7.54 -1.58
C GLN A 402 10.85 6.96 -0.18
N VAL A 403 10.27 5.79 0.13
CA VAL A 403 10.50 5.10 1.41
C VAL A 403 11.90 4.48 1.49
N GLU A 404 12.46 4.01 0.39
CA GLU A 404 13.86 3.52 0.36
C GLU A 404 14.85 4.67 0.58
N LEU A 405 14.56 5.85 -0.01
CA LEU A 405 15.33 7.06 0.27
C LEU A 405 15.16 7.50 1.72
N MET A 406 13.95 7.40 2.30
CA MET A 406 13.70 7.70 3.72
C MET A 406 14.50 6.76 4.64
N LYS A 407 14.69 5.48 4.28
CA LYS A 407 15.53 4.53 5.04
C LYS A 407 17.01 4.95 5.12
N THR A 408 17.48 5.79 4.21
CA THR A 408 18.85 6.31 4.27
C THR A 408 19.03 7.38 5.34
N VAL A 409 17.93 7.94 5.87
CA VAL A 409 17.95 8.91 6.96
C VAL A 409 18.01 8.15 8.29
N PRO A 410 18.97 8.46 9.19
CA PRO A 410 19.06 7.79 10.49
C PRO A 410 17.79 7.97 11.32
N GLY A 411 17.22 6.86 11.79
CA GLY A 411 15.94 6.83 12.51
C GLY A 411 15.87 7.67 13.79
N ASN A 412 17.01 7.87 14.44
CA ASN A 412 17.13 8.69 15.65
C ASN A 412 17.19 10.20 15.38
N GLU A 413 17.30 10.61 14.11
CA GLU A 413 17.48 12.01 13.72
C GLU A 413 16.18 12.68 13.28
N TYR A 414 15.11 11.94 12.98
CA TYR A 414 13.81 12.49 12.61
C TYR A 414 12.68 11.94 13.48
N GLY A 415 11.63 12.76 13.66
CA GLY A 415 10.42 12.38 14.39
C GLY A 415 9.14 12.69 13.63
N TRP A 416 9.24 13.23 12.43
CA TRP A 416 8.08 13.62 11.64
C TRP A 416 8.44 13.82 10.16
N ALA A 417 7.42 13.74 9.31
CA ALA A 417 7.53 13.99 7.87
C ALA A 417 6.26 14.64 7.33
N THR A 418 6.33 15.30 6.17
CA THR A 418 5.16 15.76 5.40
C THR A 418 4.94 14.90 4.16
N LEU A 419 3.68 14.80 3.73
CA LEU A 419 3.27 14.06 2.54
C LEU A 419 2.10 14.75 1.82
N SER A 420 2.26 14.96 0.52
CA SER A 420 1.14 15.17 -0.43
C SER A 420 1.15 14.02 -1.43
N LEU A 421 0.04 13.31 -1.62
CA LEU A 421 -0.03 12.16 -2.53
C LEU A 421 -1.48 11.86 -2.93
N GLY A 422 -1.68 11.38 -4.15
CA GLY A 422 -2.97 10.89 -4.64
C GLY A 422 -3.47 11.57 -5.92
N GLY A 423 -3.11 12.83 -6.17
CA GLY A 423 -3.54 13.53 -7.38
C GLY A 423 -3.09 12.83 -8.67
N ASN A 424 -1.90 12.22 -8.67
CA ASN A 424 -1.39 11.47 -9.83
C ASN A 424 -2.06 10.11 -10.00
N ASP A 425 -2.46 9.46 -8.89
CA ASP A 425 -3.21 8.19 -8.89
C ASP A 425 -4.59 8.35 -9.52
N LEU A 426 -5.20 9.54 -9.40
CA LEU A 426 -6.48 9.90 -10.02
C LEU A 426 -6.34 10.52 -11.42
N GLY A 427 -5.11 10.68 -11.92
CA GLY A 427 -4.86 11.31 -13.22
C GLY A 427 -5.22 12.80 -13.28
N PHE A 428 -5.17 13.51 -12.14
CA PHE A 428 -5.65 14.89 -12.02
C PHE A 428 -4.99 15.88 -12.99
N GLY A 429 -3.72 15.69 -13.33
CA GLY A 429 -3.04 16.48 -14.36
C GLY A 429 -3.73 16.41 -15.72
N GLY A 430 -4.20 15.22 -16.12
CA GLY A 430 -4.98 15.03 -17.34
C GLY A 430 -6.34 15.72 -17.25
N ILE A 431 -7.03 15.58 -16.11
CA ILE A 431 -8.31 16.27 -15.86
C ILE A 431 -8.14 17.78 -16.02
N ALA A 432 -7.15 18.38 -15.36
CA ALA A 432 -6.86 19.81 -15.47
C ALA A 432 -6.61 20.22 -16.93
N ILE A 433 -5.79 19.46 -17.67
CA ILE A 433 -5.48 19.73 -19.08
C ILE A 433 -6.75 19.74 -19.93
N TYR A 434 -7.51 18.65 -19.91
CA TYR A 434 -8.65 18.48 -20.82
C TYR A 434 -9.86 19.34 -20.42
N CYS A 435 -10.12 19.48 -19.13
CA CYS A 435 -11.29 20.22 -18.65
C CYS A 435 -11.14 21.74 -18.72
N LEU A 436 -9.91 22.26 -18.62
CA LEU A 436 -9.68 23.70 -18.49
C LEU A 436 -9.04 24.35 -19.72
N TYR A 437 -8.43 23.56 -20.61
CA TYR A 437 -7.59 24.09 -21.68
C TYR A 437 -7.86 23.52 -23.08
N VAL A 438 -8.25 22.25 -23.20
CA VAL A 438 -8.50 21.62 -24.51
C VAL A 438 -9.93 21.91 -24.97
N ALA A 439 -10.08 22.47 -26.18
CA ALA A 439 -11.39 22.73 -26.77
C ALA A 439 -11.88 21.52 -27.60
N GLU A 440 -13.20 21.45 -27.80
CA GLU A 440 -13.83 20.47 -28.70
C GLU A 440 -13.28 20.58 -30.13
N PRO A 441 -13.20 19.47 -30.91
CA PRO A 441 -13.66 18.10 -30.59
C PRO A 441 -12.61 17.22 -29.89
N LEU A 442 -11.44 17.77 -29.53
CA LEU A 442 -10.34 17.02 -28.93
C LEU A 442 -10.50 16.85 -27.41
N ASN A 443 -11.58 17.35 -26.82
CA ASN A 443 -11.79 17.38 -25.39
C ASN A 443 -12.35 16.02 -24.90
N VAL A 444 -11.67 15.39 -23.94
CA VAL A 444 -12.11 14.13 -23.30
C VAL A 444 -12.33 14.30 -21.78
N CYS A 445 -12.61 15.52 -21.33
CA CYS A 445 -12.80 15.87 -19.92
C CYS A 445 -13.82 14.97 -19.23
N GLY A 446 -14.97 14.70 -19.86
CA GLY A 446 -16.01 13.83 -19.29
C GLY A 446 -15.51 12.41 -19.00
N LYS A 447 -14.73 11.81 -19.91
CA LYS A 447 -14.12 10.48 -19.71
C LYS A 447 -13.12 10.49 -18.54
N ARG A 448 -12.27 11.53 -18.46
CA ARG A 448 -11.26 11.64 -17.39
C ARG A 448 -11.89 11.87 -16.01
N LEU A 449 -12.96 12.67 -15.94
CA LEU A 449 -13.71 12.87 -14.71
C LEU A 449 -14.42 11.59 -14.27
N ALA A 450 -15.08 10.89 -15.20
CA ALA A 450 -15.76 9.62 -14.90
C ALA A 450 -14.79 8.58 -14.31
N GLU A 451 -13.58 8.46 -14.87
CA GLU A 451 -12.57 7.53 -14.35
C GLU A 451 -12.10 7.89 -12.94
N ALA A 452 -11.83 9.18 -12.67
CA ALA A 452 -11.45 9.61 -11.31
C ALA A 452 -12.57 9.36 -10.29
N TRP A 453 -13.83 9.55 -10.67
CA TRP A 453 -14.97 9.22 -9.81
C TRP A 453 -15.09 7.71 -9.58
N ARG A 454 -14.88 6.87 -10.61
CA ARG A 454 -14.85 5.41 -10.48
C ARG A 454 -13.79 4.95 -9.47
N LEU A 455 -12.59 5.55 -9.52
CA LEU A 455 -11.50 5.24 -8.58
C LEU A 455 -11.80 5.65 -7.12
N LEU A 456 -12.75 6.57 -6.92
CA LEU A 456 -13.18 7.10 -5.62
C LEU A 456 -14.52 6.52 -5.13
N GLU A 457 -15.18 5.70 -5.95
CA GLU A 457 -16.50 5.14 -5.67
C GLU A 457 -16.42 3.91 -4.76
N GLY A 458 -17.43 3.75 -3.90
CA GLY A 458 -17.51 2.68 -2.91
C GLY A 458 -16.79 2.99 -1.59
N ASP A 459 -17.10 2.18 -0.57
CA ASP A 459 -16.25 2.04 0.61
C ASP A 459 -15.06 1.14 0.28
N ASP A 460 -13.87 1.45 0.78
CA ASP A 460 -12.61 0.80 0.37
C ASP A 460 -12.38 0.91 -1.15
N SER A 461 -12.38 2.13 -1.68
CA SER A 461 -12.14 2.36 -3.11
C SER A 461 -10.70 2.03 -3.51
N GLU A 462 -10.44 1.89 -4.81
CA GLU A 462 -9.09 1.64 -5.34
C GLU A 462 -8.11 2.74 -4.88
N PHE A 463 -8.56 3.99 -4.90
CA PHE A 463 -7.82 5.12 -4.37
C PHE A 463 -7.54 4.99 -2.86
N GLU A 464 -8.55 4.60 -2.07
CA GLU A 464 -8.41 4.44 -0.62
C GLU A 464 -7.37 3.36 -0.27
N ARG A 465 -7.41 2.19 -0.94
CA ARG A 465 -6.43 1.10 -0.75
C ARG A 465 -5.01 1.52 -1.09
N ALA A 466 -4.84 2.26 -2.20
CA ALA A 466 -3.54 2.76 -2.63
C ALA A 466 -2.95 3.74 -1.60
N MET A 467 -3.76 4.69 -1.12
CA MET A 467 -3.33 5.66 -0.10
C MET A 467 -3.05 4.99 1.25
N ARG A 468 -3.89 4.02 1.65
CA ARG A 468 -3.71 3.24 2.89
C ARG A 468 -2.36 2.54 2.88
N SER A 469 -2.04 1.88 1.77
CA SER A 469 -0.78 1.17 1.59
C SER A 469 0.42 2.11 1.67
N ALA A 470 0.35 3.27 1.01
CA ALA A 470 1.41 4.28 1.05
C ALA A 470 1.66 4.80 2.48
N TYR A 471 0.58 5.10 3.22
CA TYR A 471 0.67 5.63 4.57
C TYR A 471 1.25 4.62 5.56
N LEU A 472 0.77 3.38 5.52
CA LEU A 472 1.29 2.31 6.36
C LEU A 472 2.77 2.03 6.06
N GLN A 473 3.16 2.00 4.78
CA GLN A 473 4.55 1.77 4.41
C GLN A 473 5.50 2.87 4.94
N ILE A 474 5.06 4.12 4.97
CA ILE A 474 5.83 5.24 5.56
C ILE A 474 5.94 5.08 7.09
N LEU A 475 4.83 4.76 7.77
CA LEU A 475 4.83 4.55 9.22
C LEU A 475 5.70 3.36 9.66
N GLU A 476 5.69 2.28 8.89
CA GLU A 476 6.54 1.10 9.09
C GLU A 476 8.01 1.42 8.83
N THR A 477 8.29 2.23 7.80
CA THR A 477 9.64 2.66 7.45
C THR A 477 10.24 3.60 8.50
N ALA A 478 9.42 4.41 9.17
CA ALA A 478 9.88 5.27 10.25
C ALA A 478 10.47 4.44 11.41
N THR A 479 11.78 4.40 11.54
CA THR A 479 12.45 3.60 12.58
C THR A 479 12.44 4.25 13.97
N THR A 480 12.10 5.54 14.05
CA THR A 480 11.88 6.24 15.33
C THR A 480 10.65 5.67 16.08
N PRO A 481 10.74 5.47 17.41
CA PRO A 481 9.58 5.09 18.24
C PRO A 481 8.48 6.16 18.30
N GLN A 482 8.81 7.43 18.05
CA GLN A 482 7.86 8.54 18.02
C GLN A 482 7.87 9.16 16.62
N PHE A 483 6.80 9.00 15.87
CA PHE A 483 6.73 9.49 14.49
C PHE A 483 5.38 10.14 14.16
N THR A 484 5.43 11.31 13.53
CA THR A 484 4.25 11.98 12.99
C THR A 484 4.34 12.13 11.48
N LEU A 485 3.40 11.55 10.74
CA LEU A 485 3.22 11.88 9.32
C LEU A 485 2.17 12.97 9.18
N ILE A 486 2.50 14.10 8.56
CA ILE A 486 1.53 15.14 8.21
C ILE A 486 1.14 14.94 6.74
N VAL A 487 -0.10 14.50 6.52
CA VAL A 487 -0.69 14.34 5.19
C VAL A 487 -1.46 15.61 4.86
N THR A 488 -1.09 16.31 3.79
CA THR A 488 -1.84 17.46 3.29
C THR A 488 -2.92 17.02 2.31
N GLY A 489 -4.13 17.57 2.44
CA GLY A 489 -5.15 17.51 1.39
C GLY A 489 -4.83 18.46 0.23
N TYR A 490 -5.79 18.64 -0.68
CA TYR A 490 -5.71 19.55 -1.81
C TYR A 490 -6.68 20.74 -1.65
N ALA A 491 -6.38 21.87 -2.27
CA ALA A 491 -7.26 23.04 -2.27
C ALA A 491 -8.16 23.07 -3.51
N ARG A 492 -9.42 23.49 -3.34
CA ARG A 492 -10.31 23.76 -4.47
C ARG A 492 -9.75 24.89 -5.33
N PHE A 493 -9.85 24.72 -6.63
CA PHE A 493 -9.28 25.66 -7.60
C PHE A 493 -10.14 26.88 -7.83
N PHE A 494 -11.46 26.76 -7.70
CA PHE A 494 -12.39 27.78 -8.16
C PHE A 494 -13.30 28.29 -7.04
N ASN A 495 -13.61 29.57 -7.08
CA ASN A 495 -14.87 30.07 -6.55
C ASN A 495 -15.98 29.63 -7.49
N GLU A 496 -16.87 28.76 -7.01
CA GLU A 496 -17.98 28.19 -7.80
C GLU A 496 -19.13 29.20 -8.03
N GLU A 497 -19.35 30.08 -7.06
CA GLU A 497 -20.48 31.02 -7.02
C GLU A 497 -20.27 32.28 -7.88
N ALA A 498 -19.04 32.49 -8.36
CA ALA A 498 -18.67 33.66 -9.16
C ALA A 498 -19.28 33.61 -10.58
N ASP A 499 -20.42 34.27 -10.80
CA ASP A 499 -21.09 34.34 -12.11
C ASP A 499 -20.24 35.05 -13.18
N HIS A 500 -19.43 36.04 -12.78
CA HIS A 500 -18.51 36.75 -13.68
C HIS A 500 -17.48 35.82 -14.34
N CYS A 501 -17.27 34.62 -13.81
CA CYS A 501 -16.32 33.66 -14.34
C CYS A 501 -16.88 32.76 -15.46
N ILE A 502 -18.21 32.69 -15.62
CA ILE A 502 -18.87 31.76 -16.57
C ILE A 502 -18.42 31.99 -18.02
N THR A 503 -18.12 33.24 -18.40
CA THR A 503 -17.69 33.60 -19.76
C THR A 503 -16.16 33.58 -19.94
N LYS A 504 -15.41 33.44 -18.84
CA LYS A 504 -13.95 33.42 -18.83
C LYS A 504 -13.41 32.05 -19.24
N SER A 505 -12.17 32.02 -19.71
CA SER A 505 -11.46 30.80 -20.10
C SER A 505 -9.98 30.95 -19.79
N LEU A 506 -9.37 29.85 -19.34
CA LEU A 506 -7.94 29.82 -19.07
C LEU A 506 -7.12 29.50 -20.35
N ASN A 507 -7.75 29.25 -21.49
CA ASN A 507 -7.07 29.14 -22.77
C ASN A 507 -6.95 30.52 -23.44
N PRO A 508 -5.73 31.11 -23.54
CA PRO A 508 -5.54 32.47 -24.06
C PRO A 508 -5.82 32.62 -25.56
N LEU A 509 -5.73 31.52 -26.33
CA LEU A 509 -5.81 31.55 -27.79
C LEU A 509 -7.25 31.40 -28.28
N ILE A 510 -7.90 30.31 -27.85
CA ILE A 510 -9.23 29.91 -28.36
C ILE A 510 -10.34 30.44 -27.45
N ARG A 511 -10.01 30.85 -26.21
CA ARG A 511 -10.96 31.31 -25.18
C ARG A 511 -12.06 30.28 -24.84
N TYR A 512 -11.75 29.01 -25.04
CA TYR A 512 -12.51 27.82 -24.64
C TYR A 512 -11.55 26.73 -24.12
N PRO A 513 -12.01 25.83 -23.22
CA PRO A 513 -13.36 25.73 -22.66
C PRO A 513 -13.68 26.88 -21.70
N LYS A 514 -14.97 27.18 -21.52
CA LYS A 514 -15.45 28.21 -20.58
C LYS A 514 -15.45 27.65 -19.16
N LEU A 515 -15.11 28.50 -18.18
CA LEU A 515 -15.23 28.17 -16.76
C LEU A 515 -16.68 28.26 -16.29
N THR A 516 -17.55 27.44 -16.89
CA THR A 516 -18.95 27.34 -16.49
C THR A 516 -19.07 26.98 -15.01
N ARG A 517 -20.23 27.24 -14.42
CA ARG A 517 -20.50 26.82 -13.04
C ARG A 517 -20.36 25.30 -12.87
N ASP A 518 -20.86 24.56 -13.86
CA ASP A 518 -20.81 23.11 -13.91
C ASP A 518 -19.38 22.56 -13.84
N ILE A 519 -18.46 23.02 -14.71
CA ILE A 519 -17.10 22.49 -14.69
C ILE A 519 -16.33 22.87 -13.41
N ARG A 520 -16.57 24.08 -12.87
CA ARG A 520 -15.99 24.50 -11.60
C ARG A 520 -16.49 23.64 -10.44
N SER A 521 -17.80 23.38 -10.41
CA SER A 521 -18.45 22.52 -9.41
C SER A 521 -17.92 21.09 -9.47
N GLN A 522 -17.85 20.49 -10.66
CA GLN A 522 -17.33 19.12 -10.83
C GLN A 522 -15.90 18.97 -10.32
N LEU A 523 -15.01 19.91 -10.66
CA LEU A 523 -13.61 19.89 -10.21
C LEU A 523 -13.48 20.15 -8.70
N ASN A 524 -14.25 21.10 -8.16
CA ASN A 524 -14.26 21.36 -6.72
C ASN A 524 -14.79 20.16 -5.93
N ASN A 525 -15.86 19.52 -6.39
CA ASN A 525 -16.45 18.35 -5.75
C ASN A 525 -15.50 17.14 -5.78
N LEU A 526 -14.74 16.98 -6.86
CA LEU A 526 -13.69 15.96 -6.94
C LEU A 526 -12.62 16.19 -5.85
N VAL A 527 -12.12 17.41 -5.69
CA VAL A 527 -11.15 17.77 -4.64
C VAL A 527 -11.72 17.51 -3.24
N LEU A 528 -12.97 17.92 -2.98
CA LEU A 528 -13.63 17.69 -1.69
C LEU A 528 -13.79 16.19 -1.40
N LYS A 529 -14.17 15.39 -2.40
CA LYS A 529 -14.28 13.93 -2.25
C LYS A 529 -12.93 13.32 -1.90
N VAL A 530 -11.85 13.71 -2.59
CA VAL A 530 -10.49 13.25 -2.27
C VAL A 530 -10.12 13.58 -0.84
N ASN A 531 -10.26 14.85 -0.42
CA ASN A 531 -9.93 15.25 0.95
C ASN A 531 -10.72 14.47 2.00
N ASN A 532 -12.01 14.21 1.76
CA ASN A 532 -12.84 13.42 2.66
C ASN A 532 -12.36 11.98 2.78
N VAL A 533 -11.97 11.34 1.66
CA VAL A 533 -11.41 9.98 1.67
C VAL A 533 -10.09 9.96 2.44
N LEU A 534 -9.18 10.90 2.16
CA LEU A 534 -7.89 10.98 2.87
C LEU A 534 -8.07 11.22 4.37
N LYS A 535 -9.00 12.10 4.76
CA LYS A 535 -9.31 12.37 6.16
C LYS A 535 -9.86 11.13 6.88
N LYS A 536 -10.88 10.48 6.31
CA LYS A 536 -11.49 9.25 6.83
C LYS A 536 -10.41 8.17 7.01
N LEU A 537 -9.58 7.96 6.00
CA LEU A 537 -8.50 6.99 6.01
C LEU A 537 -7.49 7.25 7.14
N VAL A 538 -7.09 8.51 7.35
CA VAL A 538 -6.18 8.89 8.44
C VAL A 538 -6.79 8.60 9.82
N GLU A 539 -8.07 8.91 10.01
CA GLU A 539 -8.79 8.61 11.26
C GLU A 539 -8.80 7.10 11.55
N GLU A 540 -9.07 6.28 10.53
CA GLU A 540 -9.08 4.82 10.66
C GLU A 540 -7.69 4.24 10.95
N ILE A 541 -6.65 4.69 10.22
CA ILE A 541 -5.27 4.23 10.46
C ILE A 541 -4.81 4.61 11.87
N ASN A 542 -5.14 5.81 12.35
CA ASN A 542 -4.77 6.21 13.70
C ASN A 542 -5.44 5.36 14.77
N LYS A 543 -6.74 5.05 14.59
CA LYS A 543 -7.47 4.16 15.49
C LYS A 543 -6.81 2.77 15.57
N ASP A 544 -6.37 2.24 14.43
CA ASP A 544 -5.61 0.99 14.36
C ASP A 544 -4.23 1.12 15.03
N ASN A 545 -3.56 2.26 14.87
CA ASN A 545 -2.22 2.49 15.41
C ASN A 545 -2.16 2.75 16.92
N GLU A 546 -3.24 3.23 17.55
CA GLU A 546 -3.30 3.37 19.01
C GLU A 546 -2.95 2.04 19.72
N THR A 547 -3.25 0.92 19.07
CA THR A 547 -2.92 -0.43 19.56
C THR A 547 -1.62 -1.00 19.00
N ARG A 548 -1.32 -0.79 17.70
CA ARG A 548 -0.13 -1.36 17.02
C ARG A 548 1.17 -0.58 17.27
N HIS A 549 1.08 0.76 17.26
CA HIS A 549 2.19 1.69 17.36
C HIS A 549 1.74 2.96 18.11
N PRO A 550 1.55 2.91 19.45
CA PRO A 550 0.86 3.96 20.23
C PRO A 550 1.53 5.35 20.22
N ARG A 551 2.69 5.48 19.57
CA ARG A 551 3.49 6.70 19.44
C ARG A 551 3.76 7.10 17.98
N LYS A 552 3.13 6.41 17.02
CA LYS A 552 3.16 6.77 15.60
C LYS A 552 1.75 7.12 15.14
N TYR A 553 1.58 8.31 14.58
CA TYR A 553 0.27 8.77 14.12
C TYR A 553 0.39 9.59 12.85
N ILE A 554 -0.70 9.65 12.11
CA ILE A 554 -0.87 10.48 10.92
C ILE A 554 -1.76 11.67 11.28
N ARG A 555 -1.46 12.85 10.77
CA ARG A 555 -2.34 14.03 10.88
C ARG A 555 -2.74 14.45 9.49
N PHE A 556 -4.04 14.46 9.23
CA PHE A 556 -4.58 15.04 8.01
C PHE A 556 -4.70 16.55 8.19
N TYR A 557 -4.10 17.30 7.26
CA TYR A 557 -4.17 18.75 7.21
C TYR A 557 -4.97 19.18 5.98
N ASP A 558 -6.19 19.65 6.21
CA ASP A 558 -7.04 20.21 5.15
C ASP A 558 -6.57 21.62 4.80
N ILE A 559 -5.95 21.77 3.64
CA ILE A 559 -5.43 23.05 3.15
C ILE A 559 -6.50 23.90 2.46
N ASP A 560 -7.68 23.37 2.17
CA ASP A 560 -8.67 24.01 1.29
C ASP A 560 -9.10 25.39 1.79
N GLY A 561 -9.29 25.51 3.10
CA GLY A 561 -9.69 26.76 3.76
C GLY A 561 -8.63 27.85 3.68
N ASN A 562 -7.34 27.49 3.54
CA ASN A 562 -6.26 28.46 3.45
C ASN A 562 -6.32 29.26 2.15
N PHE A 563 -6.94 28.71 1.10
CA PHE A 563 -7.06 29.32 -0.21
C PHE A 563 -8.33 30.18 -0.38
N ASN A 564 -9.15 30.34 0.66
CA ASN A 564 -10.35 31.18 0.60
C ASN A 564 -10.00 32.63 0.25
N GLY A 565 -10.63 33.19 -0.78
CA GLY A 565 -10.32 34.53 -1.30
C GLY A 565 -9.12 34.55 -2.26
N HIS A 566 -8.49 33.41 -2.52
CA HIS A 566 -7.32 33.27 -3.40
C HIS A 566 -7.48 32.14 -4.42
N ARG A 567 -8.71 31.67 -4.64
CA ARG A 567 -9.06 30.73 -5.70
C ARG A 567 -9.22 31.46 -7.03
N ILE A 568 -9.13 30.72 -8.12
CA ILE A 568 -9.50 31.23 -9.43
C ILE A 568 -10.98 31.65 -9.38
N CYS A 569 -11.30 32.81 -9.94
CA CYS A 569 -12.63 33.45 -9.89
C CYS A 569 -13.02 34.12 -8.55
N ASP A 570 -12.18 34.16 -7.50
CA ASP A 570 -12.54 34.91 -6.27
C ASP A 570 -12.64 36.43 -6.50
N HIS A 571 -11.90 36.95 -7.47
CA HIS A 571 -11.92 38.36 -7.85
C HIS A 571 -12.34 38.53 -9.31
N ASP A 572 -13.11 39.58 -9.58
CA ASP A 572 -13.50 39.95 -10.94
C ASP A 572 -12.50 40.92 -11.55
N THR A 573 -11.38 40.38 -12.04
CA THR A 573 -10.37 41.14 -12.77
C THR A 573 -10.36 40.74 -14.24
N GLU A 574 -10.18 41.71 -15.14
CA GLU A 574 -10.14 41.47 -16.60
C GLU A 574 -8.91 40.64 -17.02
N ASP A 575 -7.81 40.70 -16.25
CA ASP A 575 -6.49 40.20 -16.62
C ASP A 575 -6.02 38.94 -15.88
N TRP A 576 -6.90 38.28 -15.11
CA TRP A 576 -6.50 37.21 -14.17
C TRP A 576 -5.37 37.68 -13.24
N ASN A 577 -5.50 38.88 -12.66
CA ASN A 577 -4.47 39.43 -11.78
C ASN A 577 -4.13 38.45 -10.64
N ASP A 578 -2.87 38.49 -10.21
CA ASP A 578 -2.16 37.51 -9.36
C ASP A 578 -2.70 37.32 -7.93
N GLU A 579 -3.93 37.73 -7.66
CA GLU A 579 -4.62 37.55 -6.38
C GLU A 579 -4.95 36.08 -6.12
N HIS A 580 -5.07 35.25 -7.17
CA HIS A 580 -5.18 33.81 -7.02
C HIS A 580 -3.81 33.13 -6.87
N TRP A 581 -3.79 32.05 -6.09
CA TRP A 581 -2.55 31.36 -5.72
C TRP A 581 -2.19 30.15 -6.58
N PHE A 582 -2.86 29.93 -7.71
CA PHE A 582 -2.51 28.84 -8.64
C PHE A 582 -1.79 29.33 -9.90
N PHE A 583 -0.88 28.54 -10.45
CA PHE A 583 -0.30 28.82 -11.78
C PHE A 583 -1.33 28.60 -12.90
N THR A 584 -1.46 29.57 -13.81
CA THR A 584 -2.33 29.49 -14.99
C THR A 584 -1.56 29.83 -16.28
N PRO A 585 -2.06 29.41 -17.46
CA PRO A 585 -1.53 29.77 -18.76
C PRO A 585 -1.30 31.24 -19.04
N ILE A 586 -2.18 32.08 -18.51
CA ILE A 586 -2.33 33.47 -18.93
C ILE A 586 -1.36 34.36 -18.14
N ARG A 587 -1.04 33.98 -16.89
CA ARG A 587 -0.04 34.62 -16.06
C ARG A 587 0.75 33.61 -15.23
N ASN A 588 2.06 33.73 -15.37
CA ASN A 588 3.04 32.78 -14.88
C ASN A 588 4.01 33.43 -13.87
N LEU A 589 3.58 34.54 -13.26
CA LEU A 589 4.34 35.22 -12.23
C LEU A 589 4.24 34.43 -10.92
N ASP A 590 5.35 34.40 -10.21
CA ASP A 590 5.47 33.76 -8.91
C ASP A 590 5.96 34.80 -7.89
N PRO A 591 5.04 35.62 -7.33
CA PRO A 591 5.40 36.74 -6.48
C PRO A 591 6.03 36.25 -5.17
N ARG A 592 7.28 36.65 -4.89
CA ARG A 592 8.02 36.33 -3.66
C ARG A 592 7.94 37.49 -2.65
N PRO A 593 7.97 37.23 -1.32
CA PRO A 593 7.91 38.28 -0.29
C PRO A 593 9.07 39.29 -0.34
N ASP A 594 10.24 38.85 -0.79
CA ASP A 594 11.47 39.61 -0.94
C ASP A 594 11.63 40.24 -2.34
N GLU A 595 10.93 39.71 -3.35
CA GLU A 595 10.96 40.20 -4.74
C GLU A 595 9.56 40.16 -5.40
N PRO A 596 8.63 41.07 -5.05
CA PRO A 596 7.24 41.01 -5.48
C PRO A 596 7.00 41.27 -6.98
N ASN A 597 8.02 41.74 -7.71
CA ASN A 597 7.93 42.14 -9.12
C ASN A 597 8.91 41.43 -10.07
N VAL A 598 9.60 40.37 -9.61
CA VAL A 598 10.59 39.68 -10.44
C VAL A 598 9.91 38.56 -11.23
N PRO A 599 9.86 38.63 -12.58
CA PRO A 599 9.44 37.49 -13.38
C PRO A 599 10.42 36.33 -13.10
N PRO A 600 9.95 35.08 -12.99
CA PRO A 600 10.77 33.95 -12.59
C PRO A 600 12.07 33.96 -13.41
N GLN A 601 13.23 33.84 -12.74
CA GLN A 601 14.50 33.81 -13.45
C GLN A 601 14.40 32.78 -14.56
N ASN A 602 14.50 33.28 -15.80
CA ASN A 602 14.58 32.43 -16.96
C ASN A 602 15.84 31.59 -16.74
N PRO A 603 15.79 30.25 -16.69
CA PRO A 603 16.96 29.42 -16.36
C PRO A 603 18.06 29.45 -17.45
N GLY A 604 17.99 30.40 -18.38
CA GLY A 604 18.97 30.64 -19.43
C GLY A 604 19.78 31.90 -19.16
N SER A 605 20.87 31.76 -18.42
CA SER A 605 22.08 32.56 -18.71
C SER A 605 23.37 31.84 -18.36
N ASN A 606 23.37 30.94 -17.36
CA ASN A 606 24.56 30.14 -17.01
C ASN A 606 24.45 28.62 -17.21
N TYR A 607 23.26 28.07 -17.45
CA TYR A 607 23.09 26.61 -17.59
C TYR A 607 23.32 26.06 -19.01
N ASP A 608 23.43 26.94 -20.01
CA ASP A 608 23.46 26.54 -21.44
C ASP A 608 24.87 26.14 -21.94
N HIS A 609 25.91 26.24 -21.11
CA HIS A 609 27.28 25.92 -21.52
C HIS A 609 27.77 24.51 -21.16
N GLU A 610 27.19 23.82 -20.15
CA GLU A 610 27.66 22.48 -19.76
C GLU A 610 26.82 21.32 -20.34
N LEU A 611 25.52 21.51 -20.61
CA LEU A 611 24.67 20.45 -21.17
C LEU A 611 24.80 20.27 -22.69
N LYS A 612 25.27 21.30 -23.42
CA LYS A 612 25.50 21.22 -24.88
C LYS A 612 26.62 20.27 -25.31
N ARG A 613 27.40 19.70 -24.37
CA ARG A 613 28.47 18.74 -24.69
C ARG A 613 28.10 17.27 -24.53
N ARG A 614 26.90 16.91 -24.04
CA ARG A 614 26.55 15.50 -23.79
C ARG A 614 25.31 14.95 -24.49
N SER A 615 24.48 15.75 -25.16
CA SER A 615 23.33 15.24 -25.90
C SER A 615 23.64 14.98 -27.39
N LYS A 616 24.34 13.88 -27.67
CA LYS A 616 24.15 13.15 -28.94
C LYS A 616 23.46 11.83 -28.60
N GLY A 617 22.14 11.80 -28.79
CA GLY A 617 21.30 10.62 -28.61
C GLY A 617 20.74 10.48 -27.19
N GLY A 618 19.43 10.58 -27.04
CA GLY A 618 18.73 10.31 -25.77
C GLY A 618 17.38 11.01 -25.71
N ASN A 619 16.32 10.21 -25.51
CA ASN A 619 14.90 10.53 -25.60
C ASN A 619 14.42 11.70 -24.71
N TYR A 620 13.32 12.33 -25.13
CA TYR A 620 12.79 13.57 -24.59
C TYR A 620 11.57 13.34 -23.67
N PHE A 621 11.67 13.73 -22.39
CA PHE A 621 10.71 14.33 -21.41
C PHE A 621 9.19 14.00 -21.40
N TRP A 622 8.56 13.42 -22.42
CA TRP A 622 7.11 13.14 -22.43
C TRP A 622 6.77 11.67 -22.16
N GLU A 623 7.70 10.75 -22.40
CA GLU A 623 7.50 9.30 -22.21
C GLU A 623 7.42 8.90 -20.71
N ASP A 624 7.98 9.72 -19.80
CA ASP A 624 8.14 9.33 -18.38
C ASP A 624 7.13 9.96 -17.41
N LEU A 625 6.41 11.03 -17.79
CA LEU A 625 5.33 11.60 -16.96
C LEU A 625 3.98 10.91 -17.21
N TYR A 626 3.83 10.27 -18.37
CA TYR A 626 2.72 9.38 -18.73
C TYR A 626 3.25 8.33 -19.71
N PRO A 627 3.59 7.10 -19.28
CA PRO A 627 3.98 6.07 -20.22
C PRO A 627 2.73 5.70 -21.02
N VAL A 628 2.71 6.05 -22.30
CA VAL A 628 1.78 5.40 -23.21
C VAL A 628 2.57 4.34 -23.96
N ASP A 629 2.21 3.11 -23.67
CA ASP A 629 2.84 1.94 -24.25
C ASP A 629 2.42 1.82 -25.73
N TYR A 630 3.36 1.97 -26.66
CA TYR A 630 3.09 1.80 -28.09
C TYR A 630 3.16 0.33 -28.54
N SER A 631 3.60 -0.59 -27.67
CA SER A 631 3.76 -2.01 -28.00
C SER A 631 2.42 -2.78 -28.08
N ILE A 632 1.34 -2.15 -27.62
CA ILE A 632 -0.04 -2.65 -27.69
C ILE A 632 -0.74 -2.33 -29.03
N CYS A 633 -0.15 -1.49 -29.91
CA CYS A 633 -0.74 -1.18 -31.21
C CYS A 633 -0.28 -2.19 -32.30
N PRO A 634 -1.20 -2.89 -32.99
CA PRO A 634 -0.84 -3.80 -34.08
C PRO A 634 -0.41 -3.06 -35.38
N PRO A 635 0.27 -3.75 -36.33
CA PRO A 635 0.74 -3.18 -37.59
C PRO A 635 -0.34 -2.44 -38.40
N GLU A 636 0.02 -1.32 -39.06
CA GLU A 636 -0.88 -0.36 -39.75
C GLU A 636 -1.91 -0.98 -40.70
N ASP A 637 -1.58 -2.12 -41.28
CA ASP A 637 -2.36 -2.85 -42.27
C ASP A 637 -3.49 -3.70 -41.67
N THR A 638 -3.55 -3.84 -40.34
CA THR A 638 -4.56 -4.67 -39.63
C THR A 638 -5.74 -3.88 -39.06
N TRP A 639 -5.78 -2.55 -39.24
CA TRP A 639 -6.71 -1.67 -38.53
C TRP A 639 -8.15 -1.72 -39.05
N GLY A 640 -8.39 -2.31 -40.21
CA GLY A 640 -9.72 -2.47 -40.79
C GLY A 640 -10.53 -3.65 -40.23
N GLU A 641 -9.92 -4.50 -39.40
CA GLU A 641 -10.52 -5.77 -38.93
C GLU A 641 -10.70 -5.86 -37.40
N LEU A 642 -10.48 -4.77 -36.65
CA LEU A 642 -10.64 -4.72 -35.18
C LEU A 642 -11.85 -3.88 -34.80
N ASP A 643 -12.86 -4.49 -34.18
CA ASP A 643 -14.12 -3.84 -33.77
C ASP A 643 -14.14 -3.44 -32.27
N ASN A 644 -12.98 -3.07 -31.70
CA ASN A 644 -12.81 -2.84 -30.25
C ASN A 644 -11.91 -1.62 -29.95
N GLU A 645 -12.16 -0.95 -28.81
CA GLU A 645 -11.62 0.33 -28.29
C GLU A 645 -10.10 0.62 -28.47
N LEU A 646 -9.26 -0.40 -28.65
CA LEU A 646 -7.81 -0.27 -28.83
C LEU A 646 -7.42 0.39 -30.18
N GLY A 647 -8.22 0.18 -31.24
CA GLY A 647 -7.97 0.75 -32.57
C GLY A 647 -8.17 2.27 -32.61
N ASP A 648 -9.18 2.77 -31.91
CA ASP A 648 -9.48 4.19 -31.79
C ASP A 648 -8.45 4.94 -30.94
N GLU A 649 -7.92 4.32 -29.87
CA GLU A 649 -6.84 4.88 -29.05
C GLU A 649 -5.52 5.00 -29.83
N CYS A 650 -5.14 3.98 -30.62
CA CYS A 650 -3.93 4.02 -31.45
C CYS A 650 -4.03 5.07 -32.59
N ALA A 651 -5.22 5.28 -33.16
CA ALA A 651 -5.47 6.31 -34.18
C ALA A 651 -5.39 7.74 -33.60
N LEU A 652 -5.95 7.98 -32.41
CA LEU A 652 -5.90 9.27 -31.69
C LEU A 652 -4.48 9.63 -31.25
N MET A 653 -3.70 8.65 -30.80
CA MET A 653 -2.33 8.84 -30.34
C MET A 653 -1.36 9.23 -31.46
N ARG A 654 -1.60 8.78 -32.70
CA ARG A 654 -0.83 9.21 -33.88
C ARG A 654 -1.26 10.56 -34.46
N ALA A 655 -2.52 10.98 -34.28
CA ALA A 655 -2.97 12.30 -34.70
C ALA A 655 -2.34 13.45 -33.88
N MET A 656 -1.78 13.13 -32.71
CA MET A 656 -1.13 14.06 -31.78
C MET A 656 0.40 14.10 -31.94
N ASP A 657 0.99 13.38 -32.90
CA ASP A 657 2.43 13.43 -33.20
C ASP A 657 2.81 14.82 -33.80
N PRO A 658 3.67 15.60 -33.11
CA PRO A 658 4.12 16.91 -33.61
C PRO A 658 4.92 16.83 -34.92
N GLY A 659 5.30 15.64 -35.39
CA GLY A 659 5.97 15.43 -36.68
C GLY A 659 5.14 15.70 -37.94
N ARG A 660 3.80 15.85 -37.85
CA ARG A 660 2.93 16.06 -39.03
C ARG A 660 2.04 17.32 -39.02
N ALA A 661 1.96 18.06 -37.91
CA ALA A 661 1.18 19.30 -37.88
C ALA A 661 2.02 20.50 -38.36
N SER A 662 1.84 20.89 -39.62
CA SER A 662 2.39 22.12 -40.19
C SER A 662 1.74 23.36 -39.55
N TYR A 663 2.34 23.88 -38.47
CA TYR A 663 1.99 25.20 -37.92
C TYR A 663 2.81 26.33 -38.57
N PRO A 664 2.26 27.56 -38.70
CA PRO A 664 2.83 28.64 -39.49
C PRO A 664 4.15 29.18 -38.89
N THR A 665 5.12 29.39 -39.77
CA THR A 665 6.53 29.73 -39.51
C THR A 665 6.80 31.15 -38.99
N ASN A 666 5.80 31.90 -38.52
CA ASN A 666 5.94 33.35 -38.33
C ASN A 666 5.80 33.84 -36.86
N LEU A 667 6.01 32.97 -35.88
CA LEU A 667 6.31 33.40 -34.51
C LEU A 667 7.75 33.00 -34.21
N GLU A 668 8.65 33.99 -34.11
CA GLU A 668 10.06 33.74 -33.82
C GLU A 668 10.22 32.91 -32.52
N PRO A 669 10.89 31.74 -32.58
CA PRO A 669 10.85 30.76 -31.51
C PRO A 669 11.98 31.01 -30.50
N ARG A 670 11.65 31.61 -29.35
CA ARG A 670 12.53 31.58 -28.16
C ARG A 670 12.16 30.40 -27.26
N SER A 671 12.74 29.25 -27.59
CA SER A 671 12.84 28.00 -26.81
C SER A 671 11.57 27.15 -26.65
N TRP A 672 11.60 25.98 -27.30
CA TRP A 672 10.67 24.85 -27.09
C TRP A 672 10.67 24.32 -25.63
N ASP A 673 11.68 24.66 -24.81
CA ASP A 673 11.75 24.28 -23.39
C ASP A 673 10.80 25.09 -22.49
N ALA A 674 10.47 26.33 -22.86
CA ALA A 674 9.54 27.16 -22.09
C ALA A 674 8.10 26.59 -22.13
N ALA A 675 7.67 26.09 -23.30
CA ALA A 675 6.36 25.46 -23.47
C ALA A 675 6.23 24.13 -22.70
N LYS A 676 7.34 23.38 -22.57
CA LYS A 676 7.41 22.13 -21.79
C LYS A 676 7.32 22.37 -20.28
N ARG A 677 8.06 23.36 -19.77
CA ARG A 677 8.07 23.77 -18.34
C ARG A 677 6.80 24.47 -17.88
N TRP A 678 6.07 25.06 -18.82
CA TRP A 678 4.80 25.73 -18.57
C TRP A 678 3.64 24.75 -18.33
N LYS A 679 3.64 23.57 -18.99
CA LYS A 679 2.60 22.53 -18.81
C LYS A 679 2.72 21.78 -17.48
N SER A 680 3.92 21.65 -16.92
CA SER A 680 4.17 20.82 -15.74
C SER A 680 3.74 21.43 -14.41
N ARG A 681 3.60 22.77 -14.32
CA ARG A 681 3.19 23.49 -13.09
C ARG A 681 1.73 23.95 -13.07
N MET A 682 0.96 23.65 -14.11
CA MET A 682 -0.42 24.15 -14.21
C MET A 682 -1.24 23.71 -12.99
N MET A 683 -2.07 24.62 -12.47
CA MET A 683 -2.91 24.39 -11.29
C MET A 683 -2.13 24.04 -10.01
N HIS A 684 -0.79 24.14 -9.99
CA HIS A 684 -0.02 24.02 -8.75
C HIS A 684 -0.05 25.35 -8.00
N PRO A 685 0.09 25.33 -6.66
CA PRO A 685 0.23 26.55 -5.89
C PRO A 685 1.49 27.36 -6.28
N LYS A 686 1.36 28.68 -6.30
CA LYS A 686 2.46 29.64 -6.35
C LYS A 686 3.18 29.66 -4.99
N TRP A 687 4.31 30.37 -4.90
CA TRP A 687 5.06 30.60 -3.66
C TRP A 687 4.17 31.01 -2.50
N THR A 688 3.25 31.96 -2.71
CA THR A 688 2.31 32.45 -1.69
C THR A 688 1.32 31.38 -1.26
N GLY A 689 0.80 30.57 -2.18
CA GLY A 689 -0.08 29.43 -1.88
C GLY A 689 0.63 28.35 -1.07
N HIS A 690 1.87 28.02 -1.42
CA HIS A 690 2.72 27.14 -0.62
C HIS A 690 3.04 27.74 0.76
N GLY A 691 3.24 29.05 0.83
CA GLY A 691 3.39 29.78 2.09
C GLY A 691 2.17 29.63 3.00
N ALA A 692 0.97 29.72 2.45
CA ALA A 692 -0.27 29.51 3.20
C ALA A 692 -0.45 28.06 3.68
N ILE A 693 -0.03 27.06 2.90
CA ILE A 693 0.00 25.65 3.34
C ILE A 693 0.96 25.52 4.54
N LYS A 694 2.16 26.06 4.40
CA LYS A 694 3.21 26.05 5.42
C LYS A 694 2.76 26.74 6.72
N ASP A 695 2.22 27.94 6.65
CA ASP A 695 1.73 28.69 7.82
C ASP A 695 0.58 27.95 8.51
N GLY A 696 -0.28 27.31 7.71
CA GLY A 696 -1.35 26.44 8.18
C GLY A 696 -0.87 25.25 9.00
N ILE A 697 0.13 24.51 8.49
CA ILE A 697 0.78 23.40 9.20
C ILE A 697 1.43 23.92 10.50
N ALA A 698 2.17 25.03 10.43
CA ALA A 698 2.85 25.62 11.58
C ALA A 698 1.88 26.08 12.69
N ALA A 699 0.71 26.63 12.33
CA ALA A 699 -0.32 27.06 13.27
C ALA A 699 -0.94 25.89 14.04
N GLN A 700 -1.24 24.77 13.37
CA GLN A 700 -1.75 23.57 14.06
C GLN A 700 -0.70 22.93 14.98
N TRP A 701 0.58 23.03 14.62
CA TRP A 701 1.67 22.51 15.45
C TRP A 701 1.79 23.28 16.77
N LYS A 702 1.68 24.61 16.74
CA LYS A 702 1.72 25.47 17.94
C LYS A 702 0.56 25.20 18.91
N ASN A 703 -0.62 24.83 18.41
CA ASN A 703 -1.82 24.66 19.24
C ASN A 703 -1.94 23.29 19.93
N ASN A 704 -1.29 22.23 19.42
CA ASN A 704 -1.53 20.84 19.87
C ASN A 704 -0.49 20.27 20.85
N TRP A 705 0.74 20.79 20.88
CA TRP A 705 1.75 20.35 21.87
C TRP A 705 1.47 20.86 23.29
N GLY A 706 0.67 21.93 23.45
CA GLY A 706 0.15 22.35 24.75
C GLY A 706 -0.87 21.38 25.38
N ARG A 707 -1.38 20.39 24.63
CA ARG A 707 -2.38 19.41 25.13
C ARG A 707 -1.82 18.02 25.41
N HIS A 708 -0.69 17.63 24.81
CA HIS A 708 -0.13 16.27 24.94
C HIS A 708 0.87 16.08 26.10
N ALA A 709 1.33 17.14 26.75
CA ALA A 709 2.18 17.03 27.94
C ALA A 709 1.41 16.72 29.23
N ALA A 710 0.07 16.75 29.21
CA ALA A 710 -0.78 16.45 30.36
C ALA A 710 -1.05 14.93 30.57
N THR A 711 -0.65 14.07 29.62
CA THR A 711 -0.92 12.61 29.70
C THR A 711 0.29 11.79 30.14
N TYR A 712 1.46 12.40 30.36
CA TYR A 712 2.69 11.68 30.74
C TYR A 712 3.39 12.31 31.95
N LYS A 713 2.73 12.27 33.11
CA LYS A 713 3.38 12.05 34.41
C LYS A 713 2.42 11.29 35.32
N LYS A 714 2.41 9.97 35.16
CA LYS A 714 2.38 8.98 36.24
C LYS A 714 3.07 7.72 35.76
#